data_AF-A0A927X5E3-F1
#
_entry.id   AF-A0A927X5E3-F1
#
_cell.length_a   1.000
_cell.length_b   1.000
_cell.length_c   1.000
_cell.angle_alpha   90.00
_cell.angle_beta   90.00
_cell.angle_gamma   90.00
#
_symmetry.space_group_name_H-M   'P 1'
#
loop_
_entity.id
_entity.type
_entity.pdbx_description
1 polymer ?
#
loop_
_entity_poly.entity_id
_entity_poly.type
_entity_poly.pdbx_seq_one_letter_code
_entity_poly.pdbx_strand_id
1 'polypeptide(L)'
;MKHLQRIIFSIIVVCILCVSVSCGKKYTVKFINDNETIKEFKVKKGEKVSAEAVSKNGYEFVGWFLNDELYDFDLEVKSDITLSSKWNAINYNIIYDMHGGVNNESNPASYSVEDEVVLSAPTKEGNNFLGWLLNDELVTKIPAGTTGELKLEAVWLERLYNIVYHLDGGENNFSNPTSYTVKDNVIFREPIRNGYNFIGWYSNDKLITEISVGSTGDFDVFAMWEIVNYNINYHLNGGTNIETNPNTFTVEDEIVLLNPKKEGFNFVGWFIDEECTVLFEKIEKGTTDNIDVYAKWESAGPRFTVSGTKKFYDEGTTKLTAKLSAGVEQPTYTWKVENEEVALIDTKGKNYVTLYGTNPGKTIVYVTATYPDGTVEYVEVEVEVLGNDFDITYELNQNDALILPSDAITTYNTGEMPVKLPVLERDYYVFAGWMIEGYEGIFTELTLEDNIDGNLILSPKWLYPHMKLSFDNNLATVELNETVNLLVEAFDFDENVISDGFIYKSLNENIVTIDEDGIIYGTALGYAEIIVCLKEDESINTSIGITVTEQYTSMNEVLAYFVSIAESNNIVKNIKVTGWQRIYSHELRTSVIGYLFEDLVITENIAPLGNGVRPGTITKKEYICVHDTGDVDFTAKDWSNTVYNNYNPLTGKTYGASYQYVIDAKDCYHNIPDNERSFHAGDGNRSYEEIASGIYGTDKYPTITITDDGYYAINGEKSTIVAPTGPNGEILKTSDINDYGIRCVIRDGQYYLGKTWYSETYRKIGNYGGNNNSIGIESCVTEGDDIYYTWQRLAKLVAKLMDENDLTIDDVVTHHYFSGKNCPQTMREAGFYMHFKKLVEIEYTVLQFVKQGYNISFVSNNTEYVNNLGRVIKTSPVAKTVSYTINVEKDGITNSITLSSVIQFTPYL
;
A
#
# COMPACT_ATOMS: atom_id res chain seq x y z
N MET A 1 -80.14 -53.65 13.89
CA MET A 1 -81.48 -53.50 14.51
C MET A 1 -82.18 -52.36 13.79
N LYS A 2 -83.31 -52.46 13.09
CA LYS A 2 -84.28 -53.49 12.66
C LYS A 2 -84.70 -53.02 11.24
N HIS A 3 -84.67 -53.82 10.17
CA HIS A 3 -85.76 -54.68 9.66
C HIS A 3 -87.15 -53.99 9.64
N LEU A 4 -88.03 -54.16 8.66
CA LEU A 4 -88.06 -54.78 7.33
C LEU A 4 -89.51 -54.56 6.81
N GLN A 5 -89.69 -54.35 5.50
CA GLN A 5 -90.80 -54.84 4.64
C GLN A 5 -92.29 -54.41 4.79
N ARG A 6 -92.84 -54.03 3.61
CA ARG A 6 -94.10 -54.50 2.92
C ARG A 6 -95.46 -54.01 3.48
N ILE A 7 -96.55 -53.77 2.73
CA ILE A 7 -97.04 -53.86 1.31
C ILE A 7 -98.35 -53.01 1.25
N ILE A 8 -98.82 -52.61 0.05
CA ILE A 8 -100.21 -52.64 -0.52
C ILE A 8 -100.27 -51.62 -1.70
N PHE A 9 -100.27 -52.01 -2.98
CA PHE A 9 -101.35 -52.47 -3.91
C PHE A 9 -102.21 -51.37 -4.61
N SER A 10 -101.95 -51.20 -5.93
CA SER A 10 -102.86 -51.00 -7.10
C SER A 10 -103.59 -49.68 -7.43
N ILE A 11 -103.46 -49.25 -8.71
CA ILE A 11 -104.52 -49.02 -9.77
C ILE A 11 -103.86 -48.28 -10.98
N ILE A 12 -103.65 -48.91 -12.15
CA ILE A 12 -104.46 -49.01 -13.40
C ILE A 12 -104.18 -47.92 -14.48
N VAL A 13 -103.59 -48.40 -15.59
CA VAL A 13 -103.92 -48.24 -17.03
C VAL A 13 -104.12 -46.84 -17.66
N VAL A 14 -103.08 -46.45 -18.41
CA VAL A 14 -103.06 -46.02 -19.83
C VAL A 14 -104.34 -45.40 -20.41
N CYS A 15 -104.25 -44.10 -20.74
CA CYS A 15 -104.91 -43.52 -21.92
C CYS A 15 -103.84 -42.93 -22.85
N ILE A 16 -103.78 -43.48 -24.06
CA ILE A 16 -103.00 -42.99 -25.19
C ILE A 16 -103.67 -41.70 -25.68
N LEU A 17 -102.92 -40.60 -25.69
CA LEU A 17 -103.09 -39.56 -26.70
C LEU A 17 -101.73 -39.31 -27.35
N CYS A 18 -101.59 -39.86 -28.55
CA CYS A 18 -100.61 -39.44 -29.52
C CYS A 18 -100.73 -37.92 -29.73
N VAL A 19 -99.79 -37.17 -29.18
CA VAL A 19 -99.24 -36.04 -29.92
C VAL A 19 -97.94 -36.56 -30.51
N SER A 20 -97.92 -36.69 -31.83
CA SER A 20 -96.73 -36.95 -32.62
C SER A 20 -95.65 -35.92 -32.24
N VAL A 21 -94.73 -36.29 -31.35
CA VAL A 21 -93.47 -35.58 -31.23
C VAL A 21 -92.70 -35.96 -32.47
N SER A 22 -92.77 -35.10 -33.48
CA SER A 22 -91.76 -35.00 -34.51
C SER A 22 -90.40 -35.22 -33.83
N CYS A 23 -89.74 -36.34 -34.11
CA CYS A 23 -88.35 -36.54 -33.73
C CYS A 23 -87.55 -35.58 -34.62
N GLY A 24 -87.51 -34.31 -34.22
CA GLY A 24 -86.80 -33.28 -34.94
C GLY A 24 -85.36 -33.74 -35.12
N LYS A 25 -84.86 -33.64 -36.36
CA LYS A 25 -83.46 -33.96 -36.69
C LYS A 25 -82.56 -33.28 -35.66
N LYS A 26 -81.71 -34.05 -34.97
CA LYS A 26 -80.76 -33.54 -33.98
C LYS A 26 -79.39 -33.40 -34.61
N TYR A 27 -78.65 -32.38 -34.18
CA TYR A 27 -77.28 -32.11 -34.63
C TYR A 27 -76.31 -32.13 -33.45
N THR A 28 -75.11 -32.62 -33.70
CA THR A 28 -74.01 -32.66 -32.73
C THR A 28 -73.33 -31.30 -32.67
N VAL A 29 -73.15 -30.77 -31.46
CA VAL A 29 -72.33 -29.59 -31.18
C VAL A 29 -71.13 -30.06 -30.35
N LYS A 30 -69.93 -29.74 -30.83
CA LYS A 30 -68.67 -30.13 -30.20
C LYS A 30 -67.83 -28.89 -29.92
N PHE A 31 -67.41 -28.71 -28.67
CA PHE A 31 -66.48 -27.64 -28.25
C PHE A 31 -65.07 -28.23 -28.10
N ILE A 32 -64.09 -27.62 -28.76
CA ILE A 32 -62.69 -28.01 -28.74
C ILE A 32 -61.83 -26.86 -28.17
N ASN A 33 -61.19 -27.07 -27.01
CA ASN A 33 -60.23 -26.12 -26.45
C ASN A 33 -58.81 -26.69 -26.55
N ASP A 34 -57.87 -25.93 -27.15
CA ASP A 34 -56.47 -26.35 -27.33
C ASP A 34 -56.33 -27.79 -27.89
N ASN A 35 -57.10 -28.11 -28.93
CA ASN A 35 -57.20 -29.43 -29.59
C ASN A 35 -57.87 -30.56 -28.79
N GLU A 36 -58.34 -30.30 -27.57
CA GLU A 36 -59.09 -31.27 -26.77
C GLU A 36 -60.59 -31.02 -26.80
N THR A 37 -61.38 -32.09 -26.87
CA THR A 37 -62.84 -31.98 -26.79
C THR A 37 -63.26 -31.78 -25.34
N ILE A 38 -63.71 -30.58 -25.01
CA ILE A 38 -64.16 -30.25 -23.65
C ILE A 38 -65.65 -30.54 -23.43
N LYS A 39 -66.44 -30.55 -24.51
CA LYS A 39 -67.89 -30.78 -24.42
C LYS A 39 -68.47 -31.25 -25.76
N GLU A 40 -69.33 -32.25 -25.72
CA GLU A 40 -70.07 -32.75 -26.90
C GLU A 40 -71.49 -33.14 -26.51
N PHE A 41 -72.48 -32.66 -27.26
CA PHE A 41 -73.90 -32.97 -27.04
C PHE A 41 -74.73 -32.77 -28.30
N LYS A 42 -76.01 -33.16 -28.25
CA LYS A 42 -76.94 -33.03 -29.39
C LYS A 42 -78.08 -32.06 -29.09
N VAL A 43 -78.32 -31.11 -30.00
CA VAL A 43 -79.45 -30.15 -29.96
C VAL A 43 -80.46 -30.44 -31.07
N LYS A 44 -81.73 -30.05 -30.92
CA LYS A 44 -82.72 -30.19 -32.02
C LYS A 44 -82.47 -29.12 -33.09
N LYS A 45 -82.74 -29.44 -34.35
CA LYS A 45 -82.71 -28.48 -35.46
C LYS A 45 -83.53 -27.22 -35.11
N GLY A 46 -82.90 -26.04 -35.24
CA GLY A 46 -83.53 -24.75 -34.92
C GLY A 46 -83.30 -24.27 -33.49
N GLU A 47 -82.69 -25.09 -32.62
CA GLU A 47 -82.27 -24.63 -31.28
C GLU A 47 -80.94 -23.87 -31.38
N LYS A 48 -80.79 -22.85 -30.51
CA LYS A 48 -79.53 -22.14 -30.29
C LYS A 48 -78.69 -22.87 -29.25
N VAL A 49 -77.40 -22.56 -29.20
CA VAL A 49 -76.47 -23.07 -28.19
C VAL A 49 -75.83 -21.91 -27.42
N SER A 50 -75.42 -22.14 -26.18
CA SER A 50 -74.67 -21.17 -25.39
C SER A 50 -73.16 -21.42 -25.50
N ALA A 51 -72.36 -20.37 -25.43
CA ALA A 51 -70.91 -20.48 -25.33
C ALA A 51 -70.49 -21.28 -24.08
N GLU A 52 -69.43 -22.07 -24.21
CA GLU A 52 -68.77 -22.68 -23.04
C GLU A 52 -67.74 -21.70 -22.47
N ALA A 53 -67.68 -21.60 -21.14
CA ALA A 53 -66.67 -20.79 -20.46
C ALA A 53 -65.34 -21.54 -20.42
N VAL A 54 -64.27 -20.87 -20.84
CA VAL A 54 -62.90 -21.40 -20.85
C VAL A 54 -61.95 -20.30 -20.36
N SER A 55 -60.79 -20.71 -19.83
CA SER A 55 -59.73 -19.81 -19.40
C SER A 55 -58.38 -20.44 -19.71
N LYS A 56 -57.41 -19.63 -20.14
CA LYS A 56 -56.03 -20.04 -20.41
C LYS A 56 -55.10 -18.98 -19.83
N ASN A 57 -54.25 -19.36 -18.88
CA ASN A 57 -53.41 -18.40 -18.17
C ASN A 57 -52.45 -17.71 -19.14
N GLY A 58 -52.38 -16.37 -19.11
CA GLY A 58 -51.58 -15.61 -20.07
C GLY A 58 -52.24 -15.26 -21.40
N TYR A 59 -53.50 -15.66 -21.63
CA TYR A 59 -54.20 -15.44 -22.90
C TYR A 59 -55.60 -14.84 -22.70
N GLU A 60 -55.99 -13.97 -23.63
CA GLU A 60 -57.35 -13.44 -23.76
C GLU A 60 -58.19 -14.35 -24.66
N PHE A 61 -59.39 -14.73 -24.19
CA PHE A 61 -60.30 -15.56 -24.97
C PHE A 61 -60.97 -14.73 -26.07
N VAL A 62 -60.66 -15.03 -27.33
CA VAL A 62 -61.22 -14.30 -28.49
C VAL A 62 -62.65 -14.75 -28.78
N GLY A 63 -62.92 -16.05 -28.62
CA GLY A 63 -64.22 -16.64 -28.87
C GLY A 63 -64.17 -18.05 -29.44
N TRP A 64 -65.35 -18.55 -29.77
CA TRP A 64 -65.54 -19.85 -30.40
C TRP A 64 -65.68 -19.69 -31.90
N PHE A 65 -64.92 -20.46 -32.68
CA PHE A 65 -64.86 -20.34 -34.13
C PHE A 65 -65.39 -21.59 -34.82
N LEU A 66 -66.16 -21.40 -35.89
CA LEU A 66 -66.63 -22.45 -36.79
C LEU A 66 -66.01 -22.21 -38.17
N ASN A 67 -65.23 -23.16 -38.68
CA ASN A 67 -64.54 -23.03 -39.98
C ASN A 67 -63.75 -21.71 -40.12
N ASP A 68 -63.01 -21.34 -39.07
CA ASP A 68 -62.22 -20.10 -38.97
C ASP A 68 -62.98 -18.78 -38.90
N GLU A 69 -64.31 -18.79 -38.86
CA GLU A 69 -65.14 -17.60 -38.59
C GLU A 69 -65.66 -17.59 -37.16
N LEU A 70 -65.73 -16.40 -36.54
CA LEU A 70 -66.26 -16.23 -35.18
C LEU A 70 -67.73 -16.65 -35.16
N TYR A 71 -68.07 -17.59 -34.28
CA TYR A 71 -69.41 -18.16 -34.22
C TYR A 71 -70.37 -17.25 -33.44
N ASP A 72 -71.46 -16.87 -34.11
CA ASP A 72 -72.57 -16.14 -33.50
C ASP A 72 -73.55 -17.12 -32.83
N PHE A 73 -73.60 -17.09 -31.50
CA PHE A 73 -74.46 -17.94 -30.69
C PHE A 73 -75.96 -17.62 -30.81
N ASP A 74 -76.33 -16.52 -31.47
CA ASP A 74 -77.71 -16.24 -31.84
C ASP A 74 -78.19 -16.98 -33.10
N LEU A 75 -77.30 -17.69 -33.80
CA LEU A 75 -77.66 -18.51 -34.94
C LEU A 75 -78.24 -19.87 -34.50
N GLU A 76 -79.28 -20.30 -35.22
CA GLU A 76 -79.84 -21.64 -35.07
C GLU A 76 -78.86 -22.71 -35.59
N VAL A 77 -78.72 -23.81 -34.85
CA VAL A 77 -77.93 -24.96 -35.30
C VAL A 77 -78.70 -25.75 -36.39
N LYS A 78 -78.17 -25.75 -37.62
CA LYS A 78 -78.80 -26.36 -38.82
C LYS A 78 -78.05 -27.58 -39.37
N SER A 79 -76.87 -27.87 -38.87
CA SER A 79 -76.01 -29.03 -39.16
C SER A 79 -75.15 -29.37 -37.94
N ASP A 80 -74.41 -30.48 -37.99
CA ASP A 80 -73.37 -30.73 -36.99
C ASP A 80 -72.31 -29.61 -37.07
N ILE A 81 -71.84 -29.14 -35.92
CA ILE A 81 -70.85 -28.06 -35.82
C ILE A 81 -69.76 -28.42 -34.81
N THR A 82 -68.54 -28.01 -35.13
CA THR A 82 -67.38 -28.09 -34.23
C THR A 82 -66.87 -26.67 -34.01
N LEU A 83 -66.90 -26.23 -32.77
CA LEU A 83 -66.46 -24.92 -32.34
C LEU A 83 -65.10 -25.04 -31.67
N SER A 84 -64.09 -24.36 -32.20
CA SER A 84 -62.74 -24.34 -31.65
C SER A 84 -62.47 -23.00 -30.95
N SER A 85 -61.82 -23.03 -29.79
CA SER A 85 -61.40 -21.79 -29.11
C SER A 85 -60.27 -21.11 -29.89
N LYS A 86 -60.27 -19.77 -29.90
CA LYS A 86 -59.10 -18.97 -30.29
C LYS A 86 -58.70 -18.04 -29.15
N TRP A 87 -57.40 -17.80 -29.05
CA TRP A 87 -56.75 -17.09 -27.95
C TRP A 87 -55.75 -16.08 -28.52
N ASN A 88 -55.63 -14.92 -27.89
CA ASN A 88 -54.54 -13.98 -28.12
C ASN A 88 -53.65 -13.97 -26.87
N ALA A 89 -52.33 -14.04 -27.03
CA ALA A 89 -51.43 -13.85 -25.89
C ALA A 89 -51.59 -12.43 -25.33
N ILE A 90 -51.63 -12.30 -24.01
CA ILE A 90 -51.68 -11.01 -23.33
C ILE A 90 -50.25 -10.47 -23.28
N ASN A 91 -50.06 -9.22 -23.71
CA ASN A 91 -48.82 -8.50 -23.50
C ASN A 91 -48.85 -7.80 -22.14
N TYR A 92 -47.80 -8.04 -21.36
CA TYR A 92 -47.55 -7.40 -20.07
C TYR A 92 -46.40 -6.41 -20.20
N ASN A 93 -46.45 -5.28 -19.48
CA ASN A 93 -45.34 -4.32 -19.51
C ASN A 93 -44.21 -4.75 -18.57
N ILE A 94 -43.01 -4.30 -18.93
CA ILE A 94 -41.82 -4.37 -18.09
C ILE A 94 -41.47 -2.94 -17.68
N ILE A 95 -41.42 -2.70 -16.37
CA ILE A 95 -41.00 -1.42 -15.81
C ILE A 95 -39.55 -1.57 -15.32
N TYR A 96 -38.64 -0.78 -15.88
CA TYR A 96 -37.25 -0.73 -15.45
C TYR A 96 -37.03 0.46 -14.50
N ASP A 97 -36.64 0.18 -13.26
CA ASP A 97 -36.19 1.17 -12.29
C ASP A 97 -34.67 1.27 -12.37
N MET A 98 -34.18 2.35 -12.96
CA MET A 98 -32.77 2.49 -13.30
C MET A 98 -31.90 2.99 -12.14
N HIS A 99 -32.50 3.50 -11.07
CA HIS A 99 -31.79 4.17 -9.98
C HIS A 99 -30.72 5.19 -10.46
N GLY A 100 -31.09 5.98 -11.48
CA GLY A 100 -30.24 7.02 -12.09
C GLY A 100 -29.33 6.56 -13.24
N GLY A 101 -29.36 5.27 -13.63
CA GLY A 101 -28.69 4.78 -14.83
C GLY A 101 -29.48 4.98 -16.13
N VAL A 102 -28.91 4.50 -17.24
CA VAL A 102 -29.49 4.50 -18.58
C VAL A 102 -29.73 3.04 -18.99
N ASN A 103 -30.97 2.72 -19.38
CA ASN A 103 -31.32 1.37 -19.81
C ASN A 103 -30.68 1.02 -21.16
N ASN A 104 -30.43 -0.27 -21.39
CA ASN A 104 -29.99 -0.76 -22.68
C ASN A 104 -31.14 -0.69 -23.70
N GLU A 105 -30.89 -0.19 -24.91
CA GLU A 105 -31.92 -0.09 -25.97
C GLU A 105 -32.47 -1.45 -26.41
N SER A 106 -31.73 -2.54 -26.17
CA SER A 106 -32.15 -3.91 -26.53
C SER A 106 -33.19 -4.49 -25.58
N ASN A 107 -33.39 -3.88 -24.39
CA ASN A 107 -34.36 -4.35 -23.41
C ASN A 107 -35.79 -4.00 -23.86
N PRO A 108 -36.70 -4.98 -24.00
CA PRO A 108 -38.04 -4.72 -24.51
C PRO A 108 -38.94 -4.05 -23.45
N ALA A 109 -39.86 -3.19 -23.89
CA ALA A 109 -40.82 -2.53 -22.99
C ALA A 109 -41.96 -3.45 -22.51
N SER A 110 -42.16 -4.59 -23.17
CA SER A 110 -43.25 -5.53 -22.87
C SER A 110 -42.88 -6.94 -23.32
N TYR A 111 -43.57 -7.93 -22.76
CA TYR A 111 -43.43 -9.34 -23.11
C TYR A 111 -44.78 -10.06 -23.03
N SER A 112 -44.88 -11.24 -23.64
CA SER A 112 -46.02 -12.14 -23.54
C SER A 112 -45.63 -13.45 -22.87
N VAL A 113 -46.62 -14.27 -22.53
CA VAL A 113 -46.39 -15.61 -21.95
C VAL A 113 -45.61 -16.56 -22.87
N GLU A 114 -45.50 -16.25 -24.16
CA GLU A 114 -44.75 -17.05 -25.14
C GLU A 114 -43.28 -16.62 -25.26
N ASP A 115 -42.92 -15.43 -24.76
CA ASP A 115 -41.60 -14.84 -24.96
C ASP A 115 -40.58 -15.32 -23.92
N GLU A 116 -39.34 -15.51 -24.35
CA GLU A 116 -38.17 -15.56 -23.45
C GLU A 116 -37.34 -14.29 -23.69
N VAL A 117 -37.13 -13.49 -22.64
CA VAL A 117 -36.42 -12.21 -22.73
C VAL A 117 -35.10 -12.31 -21.98
N VAL A 118 -33.97 -12.18 -22.69
CA VAL A 118 -32.65 -12.01 -22.07
C VAL A 118 -32.46 -10.54 -21.74
N LEU A 119 -32.13 -10.24 -20.48
CA LEU A 119 -32.00 -8.87 -20.00
C LEU A 119 -30.57 -8.38 -20.23
N SER A 120 -30.44 -7.30 -20.99
CA SER A 120 -29.17 -6.64 -21.28
C SER A 120 -28.77 -5.70 -20.15
N ALA A 121 -27.46 -5.58 -19.91
CA ALA A 121 -26.92 -4.69 -18.90
C ALA A 121 -27.17 -3.21 -19.25
N PRO A 122 -27.72 -2.41 -18.33
CA PRO A 122 -27.76 -0.96 -18.42
C PRO A 122 -26.41 -0.34 -18.08
N THR A 123 -26.28 0.98 -18.28
CA THR A 123 -25.07 1.73 -17.93
C THR A 123 -25.35 2.82 -16.89
N LYS A 124 -24.37 3.09 -16.02
CA LYS A 124 -24.39 4.22 -15.09
C LYS A 124 -22.96 4.67 -14.85
N GLU A 125 -22.65 5.90 -15.24
CA GLU A 125 -21.31 6.46 -15.08
C GLU A 125 -20.85 6.35 -13.60
N GLY A 126 -19.60 5.95 -13.39
CA GLY A 126 -19.05 5.78 -12.04
C GLY A 126 -19.52 4.54 -11.27
N ASN A 127 -20.29 3.65 -11.88
CA ASN A 127 -20.86 2.48 -11.22
C ASN A 127 -20.74 1.24 -12.11
N ASN A 128 -20.52 0.09 -11.49
CA ASN A 128 -20.60 -1.22 -12.11
C ASN A 128 -22.03 -1.75 -11.95
N PHE A 129 -22.63 -2.26 -13.03
CA PHE A 129 -23.93 -2.92 -12.99
C PHE A 129 -23.78 -4.32 -12.38
N LEU A 130 -24.57 -4.64 -11.36
CA LEU A 130 -24.51 -5.95 -10.68
C LEU A 130 -25.58 -6.93 -11.15
N GLY A 131 -26.70 -6.42 -11.67
CA GLY A 131 -27.80 -7.25 -12.17
C GLY A 131 -29.17 -6.60 -12.02
N TRP A 132 -30.19 -7.30 -12.52
CA TRP A 132 -31.59 -6.89 -12.39
C TRP A 132 -32.23 -7.61 -11.21
N LEU A 133 -32.83 -6.86 -10.29
CA LEU A 133 -33.61 -7.41 -9.20
C LEU A 133 -35.07 -7.58 -9.64
N LEU A 134 -35.63 -8.77 -9.45
CA LEU A 134 -37.04 -9.06 -9.59
C LEU A 134 -37.54 -9.76 -8.32
N ASN A 135 -38.42 -9.11 -7.57
CA ASN A 135 -38.92 -9.63 -6.28
C ASN A 135 -37.79 -10.05 -5.32
N ASP A 136 -36.79 -9.17 -5.14
CA ASP A 136 -35.61 -9.39 -4.29
C ASP A 136 -34.64 -10.49 -4.75
N GLU A 137 -34.84 -11.07 -5.93
CA GLU A 137 -33.92 -12.04 -6.54
C GLU A 137 -33.26 -11.46 -7.79
N LEU A 138 -31.95 -11.70 -7.95
CA LEU A 138 -31.22 -11.28 -9.17
C LEU A 138 -31.59 -12.19 -10.34
N VAL A 139 -31.92 -11.59 -11.48
CA VAL A 139 -32.33 -12.29 -12.70
C VAL A 139 -31.53 -11.79 -13.92
N THR A 140 -31.24 -12.70 -14.84
CA THR A 140 -30.60 -12.39 -16.14
C THR A 140 -31.56 -12.55 -17.31
N LYS A 141 -32.72 -13.18 -17.09
CA LYS A 141 -33.75 -13.37 -18.11
C LYS A 141 -35.15 -13.50 -17.50
N ILE A 142 -36.16 -13.23 -18.33
CA ILE A 142 -37.58 -13.57 -18.08
C ILE A 142 -37.88 -14.83 -18.89
N PRO A 143 -38.16 -15.99 -18.24
CA PRO A 143 -38.43 -17.23 -18.96
C PRO A 143 -39.83 -17.25 -19.59
N ALA A 144 -39.97 -18.01 -20.68
CA ALA A 144 -41.27 -18.29 -21.27
C ALA A 144 -42.23 -18.94 -20.25
N GLY A 145 -43.51 -18.58 -20.32
CA GLY A 145 -44.54 -18.97 -19.34
C GLY A 145 -44.73 -17.96 -18.20
N THR A 146 -43.89 -16.93 -18.09
CA THR A 146 -44.07 -15.85 -17.11
C THR A 146 -45.31 -15.02 -17.47
N THR A 147 -46.10 -14.61 -16.48
CA THR A 147 -47.31 -13.81 -16.68
C THR A 147 -47.41 -12.68 -15.67
N GLY A 148 -47.98 -11.54 -16.07
CA GLY A 148 -48.22 -10.38 -15.21
C GLY A 148 -47.24 -9.24 -15.48
N GLU A 149 -47.56 -8.05 -14.98
CA GLU A 149 -46.67 -6.89 -15.07
C GLU A 149 -45.41 -7.12 -14.22
N LEU A 150 -44.24 -6.75 -14.72
CA LEU A 150 -42.97 -6.90 -14.02
C LEU A 150 -42.33 -5.55 -13.70
N LYS A 151 -41.69 -5.45 -12.54
CA LYS A 151 -40.80 -4.35 -12.17
C LYS A 151 -39.40 -4.91 -11.94
N LEU A 152 -38.44 -4.46 -12.73
CA LEU A 152 -37.03 -4.82 -12.61
C LEU A 152 -36.24 -3.62 -12.09
N GLU A 153 -35.40 -3.84 -11.09
CA GLU A 153 -34.59 -2.78 -10.47
C GLU A 153 -33.11 -3.01 -10.79
N ALA A 154 -32.42 -1.98 -11.32
CA ALA A 154 -31.01 -2.07 -11.65
C ALA A 154 -30.15 -1.94 -10.37
N VAL A 155 -29.35 -2.96 -10.08
CA VAL A 155 -28.43 -2.95 -8.94
C VAL A 155 -27.05 -2.44 -9.38
N TRP A 156 -26.48 -1.53 -8.60
CA TRP A 156 -25.23 -0.84 -8.90
C TRP A 156 -24.24 -0.96 -7.74
N LEU A 157 -22.97 -1.18 -8.07
CA LEU A 157 -21.83 -1.04 -7.16
C LEU A 157 -21.02 0.16 -7.60
N GLU A 158 -20.65 1.07 -6.69
CA GLU A 158 -19.77 2.17 -7.08
C GLU A 158 -18.43 1.64 -7.61
N ARG A 159 -17.97 2.22 -8.73
CA ARG A 159 -16.64 1.91 -9.25
C ARG A 159 -15.61 2.61 -8.38
N LEU A 160 -14.61 1.84 -7.94
CA LEU A 160 -13.45 2.34 -7.23
C LEU A 160 -12.41 2.81 -8.26
N TYR A 161 -11.90 4.02 -8.08
CA TYR A 161 -10.84 4.64 -8.87
C TYR A 161 -9.60 4.85 -8.00
N ASN A 162 -8.42 4.59 -8.54
CA ASN A 162 -7.16 4.65 -7.81
C ASN A 162 -6.61 6.07 -7.72
N ILE A 163 -5.89 6.36 -6.63
CA ILE A 163 -5.10 7.58 -6.47
C ILE A 163 -3.66 7.17 -6.19
N VAL A 164 -2.75 7.58 -7.08
CA VAL A 164 -1.31 7.32 -6.99
C VAL A 164 -0.61 8.60 -6.55
N TYR A 165 0.12 8.52 -5.43
CA TYR A 165 0.86 9.66 -4.86
C TYR A 165 2.35 9.54 -5.18
N HIS A 166 2.86 10.50 -5.94
CA HIS A 166 4.28 10.64 -6.26
C HIS A 166 4.92 11.64 -5.30
N LEU A 167 5.62 11.12 -4.29
CA LEU A 167 6.07 11.91 -3.12
C LEU A 167 7.49 12.48 -3.24
N ASP A 168 8.27 12.03 -4.22
CA ASP A 168 9.69 12.41 -4.39
C ASP A 168 10.51 12.27 -3.08
N GLY A 169 10.47 11.10 -2.46
CA GLY A 169 11.18 10.83 -1.20
C GLY A 169 10.50 11.36 0.08
N GLY A 170 9.35 12.04 -0.04
CA GLY A 170 8.50 12.38 1.10
C GLY A 170 7.64 11.20 1.60
N GLU A 171 7.04 11.39 2.77
CA GLU A 171 6.04 10.52 3.38
C GLU A 171 4.65 11.11 3.18
N ASN A 172 3.71 10.32 2.66
CA ASN A 172 2.35 10.80 2.44
C ASN A 172 1.65 11.10 3.78
N ASN A 173 0.71 12.04 3.75
CA ASN A 173 -0.22 12.16 4.85
C ASN A 173 -1.06 10.88 4.95
N PHE A 174 -1.09 10.23 6.11
CA PHE A 174 -1.89 9.02 6.29
C PHE A 174 -3.40 9.27 6.09
N SER A 175 -3.91 10.51 6.16
CA SER A 175 -5.33 10.75 5.86
C SER A 175 -5.66 10.78 4.37
N ASN A 176 -4.66 10.74 3.50
CA ASN A 176 -4.87 10.70 2.06
C ASN A 176 -5.34 9.30 1.62
N PRO A 177 -6.52 9.19 0.97
CA PRO A 177 -7.03 7.90 0.52
C PRO A 177 -6.30 7.45 -0.74
N THR A 178 -6.11 6.14 -0.91
CA THR A 178 -5.48 5.54 -2.10
C THR A 178 -6.47 5.24 -3.22
N SER A 179 -7.76 5.48 -2.98
CA SER A 179 -8.82 5.32 -3.96
C SER A 179 -10.05 6.16 -3.60
N TYR A 180 -10.96 6.34 -4.55
CA TYR A 180 -12.21 7.06 -4.36
C TYR A 180 -13.31 6.51 -5.26
N THR A 181 -14.55 6.83 -4.93
CA THR A 181 -15.74 6.57 -5.75
C THR A 181 -16.36 7.88 -6.21
N VAL A 182 -17.31 7.82 -7.13
CA VAL A 182 -18.06 9.01 -7.58
C VAL A 182 -18.85 9.72 -6.48
N LYS A 183 -19.01 9.12 -5.29
CA LYS A 183 -19.67 9.76 -4.14
C LYS A 183 -18.69 10.50 -3.23
N ASP A 184 -17.39 10.25 -3.38
CA ASP A 184 -16.39 10.78 -2.47
C ASP A 184 -15.97 12.19 -2.85
N ASN A 185 -15.66 12.98 -1.83
CA ASN A 185 -14.91 14.22 -1.96
C ASN A 185 -13.57 14.00 -1.29
N VAL A 186 -12.50 13.91 -2.07
CA VAL A 186 -11.15 13.69 -1.53
C VAL A 186 -10.47 15.03 -1.39
N ILE A 187 -10.10 15.42 -0.18
CA ILE A 187 -9.22 16.59 0.03
C ILE A 187 -7.82 16.11 0.31
N PHE A 188 -6.88 16.57 -0.51
CA PHE A 188 -5.49 16.20 -0.35
C PHE A 188 -4.84 16.92 0.83
N ARG A 189 -4.26 16.12 1.71
CA ARG A 189 -3.53 16.55 2.90
C ARG A 189 -2.06 16.64 2.61
N GLU A 190 -1.38 17.55 3.32
CA GLU A 190 0.03 17.81 3.13
C GLU A 190 0.87 16.60 3.55
N PRO A 191 1.74 16.08 2.66
CA PRO A 191 2.75 15.09 2.99
C PRO A 191 3.89 15.75 3.77
N ILE A 192 4.80 14.94 4.34
CA ILE A 192 5.96 15.41 5.08
C ILE A 192 7.24 14.96 4.38
N ARG A 193 8.21 15.87 4.20
CA ARG A 193 9.56 15.54 3.74
C ARG A 193 10.56 16.36 4.55
N ASN A 194 11.33 15.71 5.42
CA ASN A 194 12.26 16.40 6.31
C ASN A 194 13.29 17.21 5.50
N GLY A 195 13.46 18.49 5.85
CA GLY A 195 14.32 19.42 5.11
C GLY A 195 13.66 20.13 3.92
N TYR A 196 12.35 19.93 3.71
CA TYR A 196 11.60 20.53 2.60
C TYR A 196 10.26 21.10 3.09
N ASN A 197 9.84 22.21 2.49
CA ASN A 197 8.51 22.77 2.61
C ASN A 197 7.62 22.18 1.51
N PHE A 198 6.41 21.76 1.87
CA PHE A 198 5.42 21.32 0.91
C PHE A 198 4.79 22.52 0.19
N ILE A 199 4.79 22.50 -1.15
CA ILE A 199 4.25 23.57 -1.99
C ILE A 199 2.80 23.27 -2.43
N GLY A 200 2.49 22.00 -2.68
CA GLY A 200 1.15 21.60 -3.11
C GLY A 200 1.13 20.29 -3.91
N TRP A 201 -0.07 19.76 -4.11
CA TRP A 201 -0.32 18.59 -4.95
C TRP A 201 -0.59 19.02 -6.38
N TYR A 202 0.02 18.34 -7.35
CA TYR A 202 -0.15 18.64 -8.77
C TYR A 202 -0.65 17.41 -9.52
N SER A 203 -1.55 17.61 -10.48
CA SER A 203 -1.92 16.58 -11.44
C SER A 203 -2.01 17.21 -12.83
N ASN A 204 -1.40 16.58 -13.83
CA ASN A 204 -1.29 17.14 -15.18
C ASN A 204 -0.78 18.60 -15.18
N ASP A 205 0.31 18.85 -14.44
CA ASP A 205 0.94 20.17 -14.24
C ASP A 205 0.04 21.26 -13.62
N LYS A 206 -1.12 20.90 -13.06
CA LYS A 206 -2.03 21.82 -12.39
C LYS A 206 -2.06 21.56 -10.90
N LEU A 207 -1.95 22.62 -10.12
CA LEU A 207 -2.19 22.58 -8.68
C LEU A 207 -3.63 22.10 -8.42
N ILE A 208 -3.75 21.05 -7.63
CA ILE A 208 -5.00 20.46 -7.18
C ILE A 208 -5.03 20.45 -5.65
N THR A 209 -6.22 20.55 -5.09
CA THR A 209 -6.44 20.47 -3.64
C THR A 209 -7.48 19.42 -3.27
N GLU A 210 -8.28 18.97 -4.25
CA GLU A 210 -9.29 17.94 -4.06
C GLU A 210 -9.59 17.16 -5.35
N ILE A 211 -10.29 16.03 -5.17
CA ILE A 211 -11.11 15.36 -6.18
C ILE A 211 -12.57 15.54 -5.77
N SER A 212 -13.34 16.24 -6.59
CA SER A 212 -14.73 16.60 -6.28
C SER A 212 -15.71 15.44 -6.53
N VAL A 213 -16.84 15.44 -5.82
CA VAL A 213 -17.93 14.47 -6.02
C VAL A 213 -18.36 14.41 -7.49
N GLY A 214 -18.51 13.19 -8.00
CA GLY A 214 -18.87 12.90 -9.39
C GLY A 214 -17.67 12.76 -10.33
N SER A 215 -16.45 13.02 -9.87
CA SER A 215 -15.24 12.72 -10.63
C SER A 215 -15.12 11.22 -10.93
N THR A 216 -14.60 10.89 -12.11
CA THR A 216 -14.35 9.52 -12.56
C THR A 216 -12.92 9.39 -13.07
N GLY A 217 -12.39 8.17 -13.01
CA GLY A 217 -11.06 7.83 -13.51
C GLY A 217 -9.97 7.91 -12.43
N ASP A 218 -8.87 7.22 -12.68
CA ASP A 218 -7.73 7.19 -11.77
C ASP A 218 -6.99 8.54 -11.76
N PHE A 219 -6.32 8.86 -10.66
CA PHE A 219 -5.58 10.10 -10.47
C PHE A 219 -4.11 9.84 -10.12
N ASP A 220 -3.20 10.41 -10.89
CA ASP A 220 -1.81 10.61 -10.50
C ASP A 220 -1.63 12.00 -9.89
N VAL A 221 -1.10 12.05 -8.67
CA VAL A 221 -0.86 13.29 -7.93
C VAL A 221 0.58 13.38 -7.45
N PHE A 222 1.23 14.52 -7.70
CA PHE A 222 2.65 14.75 -7.46
C PHE A 222 2.82 15.78 -6.34
N ALA A 223 3.60 15.43 -5.32
CA ALA A 223 3.97 16.34 -4.25
C ALA A 223 5.10 17.25 -4.74
N MET A 224 4.88 18.56 -4.69
CA MET A 224 5.90 19.54 -5.01
C MET A 224 6.51 20.12 -3.73
N TRP A 225 7.83 20.27 -3.74
CA TRP A 225 8.62 20.60 -2.57
C TRP A 225 9.54 21.80 -2.83
N GLU A 226 9.81 22.60 -1.80
CA GLU A 226 10.85 23.64 -1.78
C GLU A 226 11.86 23.29 -0.68
N ILE A 227 13.14 23.20 -1.03
CA ILE A 227 14.19 22.83 -0.07
C ILE A 227 14.41 23.94 0.97
N VAL A 228 14.53 23.57 2.25
CA VAL A 228 14.74 24.50 3.37
C VAL A 228 16.23 24.83 3.51
N ASN A 229 16.53 26.11 3.78
CA ASN A 229 17.88 26.58 4.09
C ASN A 229 18.04 26.74 5.62
N TYR A 230 19.11 26.16 6.14
CA TYR A 230 19.53 26.23 7.54
C TYR A 230 20.73 27.16 7.69
N ASN A 231 20.86 27.84 8.82
CA ASN A 231 21.95 28.78 9.11
C ASN A 231 23.14 28.09 9.79
N ILE A 232 24.33 28.61 9.50
CA ILE A 232 25.58 28.27 10.19
C ILE A 232 26.03 29.49 10.98
N ASN A 233 26.10 29.35 12.30
CA ASN A 233 26.50 30.40 13.23
C ASN A 233 27.92 30.16 13.71
N TYR A 234 28.82 31.10 13.43
CA TYR A 234 30.24 30.99 13.78
C TYR A 234 30.59 31.75 15.05
N HIS A 235 30.95 31.02 16.11
CA HIS A 235 31.47 31.55 17.37
C HIS A 235 33.01 31.52 17.36
N LEU A 236 33.61 32.58 16.82
CA LEU A 236 35.05 32.60 16.50
C LEU A 236 35.98 32.75 17.71
N ASN A 237 35.47 32.96 18.92
CA ASN A 237 36.25 33.09 20.15
C ASN A 237 37.48 34.03 20.03
N GLY A 238 37.26 35.18 19.40
CA GLY A 238 38.27 36.22 19.16
C GLY A 238 39.11 36.04 17.88
N GLY A 239 38.79 35.07 17.02
CA GLY A 239 39.34 34.95 15.66
C GLY A 239 38.50 35.67 14.60
N THR A 240 38.85 35.46 13.32
CA THR A 240 38.18 35.96 12.12
C THR A 240 37.86 34.79 11.20
N ASN A 241 36.62 34.70 10.71
CA ASN A 241 36.21 33.64 9.80
C ASN A 241 36.83 33.83 8.40
N ILE A 242 36.81 32.79 7.58
CA ILE A 242 37.14 32.88 6.15
C ILE A 242 35.90 33.35 5.39
N GLU A 243 36.04 34.35 4.52
CA GLU A 243 34.91 34.94 3.77
C GLU A 243 34.15 33.93 2.88
N THR A 244 34.82 32.86 2.45
CA THR A 244 34.24 31.81 1.60
C THR A 244 33.56 30.70 2.40
N ASN A 245 33.56 30.74 3.73
CA ASN A 245 32.75 29.82 4.51
C ASN A 245 31.25 30.16 4.31
N PRO A 246 30.39 29.15 4.06
CA PRO A 246 28.98 29.38 3.82
C PRO A 246 28.28 29.83 5.09
N ASN A 247 27.27 30.70 4.97
CA ASN A 247 26.44 31.08 6.12
C ASN A 247 25.15 30.24 6.21
N THR A 248 24.85 29.48 5.16
CA THR A 248 23.67 28.62 5.07
C THR A 248 24.00 27.32 4.36
N PHE A 249 23.19 26.30 4.59
CA PHE A 249 23.24 25.00 3.92
C PHE A 249 21.83 24.42 3.78
N THR A 250 21.68 23.39 2.95
CA THR A 250 20.45 22.62 2.78
C THR A 250 20.66 21.17 3.17
N VAL A 251 19.58 20.42 3.33
CA VAL A 251 19.62 18.98 3.66
C VAL A 251 20.36 18.14 2.62
N GLU A 252 20.57 18.65 1.40
CA GLU A 252 21.33 17.98 0.33
C GLU A 252 22.84 18.24 0.38
N ASP A 253 23.25 19.27 1.11
CA ASP A 253 24.64 19.69 1.17
C ASP A 253 25.45 18.84 2.16
N GLU A 254 26.72 18.64 1.81
CA GLU A 254 27.75 18.17 2.71
C GLU A 254 28.87 19.22 2.74
N ILE A 255 29.21 19.75 3.93
CA ILE A 255 30.09 20.92 4.04
C ILE A 255 31.16 20.70 5.11
N VAL A 256 32.42 20.75 4.67
CA VAL A 256 33.58 20.88 5.56
C VAL A 256 33.92 22.36 5.74
N LEU A 257 33.89 22.84 6.98
CA LEU A 257 34.15 24.24 7.29
C LEU A 257 35.64 24.57 7.24
N LEU A 258 36.00 25.66 6.55
CA LEU A 258 37.39 26.10 6.46
C LEU A 258 37.88 26.67 7.79
N ASN A 259 39.18 26.50 8.04
CA ASN A 259 39.81 26.95 9.27
C ASN A 259 39.83 28.49 9.38
N PRO A 260 39.30 29.08 10.46
CA PRO A 260 39.34 30.51 10.71
C PRO A 260 40.76 30.94 11.12
N LYS A 261 41.01 32.25 11.25
CA LYS A 261 42.31 32.80 11.63
C LYS A 261 42.26 33.61 12.92
N LYS A 262 43.25 33.45 13.79
CA LYS A 262 43.46 34.31 14.98
C LYS A 262 44.96 34.58 15.14
N GLU A 263 45.35 35.85 15.17
CA GLU A 263 46.76 36.23 15.24
C GLU A 263 47.41 35.72 16.54
N GLY A 264 48.53 35.00 16.43
CA GLY A 264 49.26 34.45 17.59
C GLY A 264 48.67 33.15 18.17
N PHE A 265 47.69 32.53 17.51
CA PHE A 265 47.07 31.26 17.95
C PHE A 265 46.96 30.25 16.80
N ASN A 266 47.12 28.96 17.09
CA ASN A 266 46.78 27.88 16.17
C ASN A 266 45.30 27.52 16.32
N PHE A 267 44.63 27.27 15.20
CA PHE A 267 43.27 26.73 15.20
C PHE A 267 43.32 25.24 15.53
N VAL A 268 42.57 24.83 16.55
CA VAL A 268 42.52 23.44 17.02
C VAL A 268 41.40 22.66 16.34
N GLY A 269 40.26 23.30 16.07
CA GLY A 269 39.09 22.67 15.47
C GLY A 269 37.81 23.45 15.72
N TRP A 270 36.76 23.06 15.00
CA TRP A 270 35.38 23.48 15.24
C TRP A 270 34.72 22.54 16.25
N PHE A 271 33.83 23.06 17.09
CA PHE A 271 33.13 22.30 18.12
C PHE A 271 31.66 22.70 18.15
N ILE A 272 30.75 21.81 18.54
CA ILE A 272 29.30 22.10 18.61
C ILE A 272 28.83 22.66 19.96
N ASP A 273 29.72 22.71 20.95
CA ASP A 273 29.47 23.22 22.29
C ASP A 273 30.43 24.36 22.65
N GLU A 274 29.98 25.29 23.48
CA GLU A 274 30.74 26.49 23.87
C GLU A 274 32.00 26.14 24.66
N GLU A 275 31.99 25.04 25.41
CA GLU A 275 33.13 24.52 26.16
C GLU A 275 34.21 23.86 25.27
N CYS A 276 33.93 23.72 23.97
CA CYS A 276 34.76 23.08 22.96
C CYS A 276 35.23 21.68 23.38
N THR A 277 34.27 20.81 23.68
CA THR A 277 34.47 19.41 24.11
C THR A 277 34.04 18.36 23.09
N VAL A 278 33.08 18.67 22.21
CA VAL A 278 32.58 17.80 21.14
C VAL A 278 33.03 18.35 19.79
N LEU A 279 33.98 17.64 19.16
CA LEU A 279 34.56 18.04 17.87
C LEU A 279 33.50 18.01 16.77
N PHE A 280 33.53 19.03 15.92
CA PHE A 280 32.71 19.16 14.73
C PHE A 280 33.59 19.03 13.48
N GLU A 281 33.36 18.00 12.66
CA GLU A 281 34.17 17.72 11.48
C GLU A 281 33.55 18.29 10.20
N LYS A 282 32.25 18.02 9.97
CA LYS A 282 31.51 18.49 8.80
C LYS A 282 30.00 18.55 9.07
N ILE A 283 29.29 19.29 8.23
CA ILE A 283 27.83 19.17 8.09
C ILE A 283 27.58 17.95 7.20
N GLU A 284 26.90 16.94 7.75
CA GLU A 284 26.50 15.73 7.03
C GLU A 284 25.26 15.97 6.18
N LYS A 285 25.19 15.32 5.02
CA LYS A 285 23.97 15.28 4.22
C LYS A 285 22.82 14.70 5.06
N GLY A 286 21.63 15.31 5.00
CA GLY A 286 20.49 14.94 5.82
C GLY A 286 20.32 15.77 7.10
N THR A 287 21.23 16.71 7.39
CA THR A 287 21.11 17.61 8.55
C THR A 287 19.94 18.60 8.37
N THR A 288 19.09 18.74 9.40
CA THR A 288 17.82 19.49 9.34
C THR A 288 17.64 20.57 10.41
N ASP A 289 18.73 21.04 11.02
CA ASP A 289 18.72 22.09 12.05
C ASP A 289 19.82 23.13 11.78
N ASN A 290 19.63 24.35 12.30
CA ASN A 290 20.71 25.34 12.30
C ASN A 290 21.88 24.82 13.15
N ILE A 291 23.10 25.13 12.71
CA ILE A 291 24.33 24.69 13.38
C ILE A 291 25.05 25.88 14.00
N ASP A 292 25.44 25.73 15.26
CA ASP A 292 26.35 26.62 15.96
C ASP A 292 27.71 25.95 16.10
N VAL A 293 28.77 26.59 15.61
CA VAL A 293 30.15 26.08 15.70
C VAL A 293 31.06 27.06 16.44
N TYR A 294 31.87 26.52 17.35
CA TYR A 294 32.78 27.24 18.21
C TYR A 294 34.24 26.96 17.83
N ALA A 295 35.00 28.02 17.56
CA ALA A 295 36.41 27.90 17.22
C ALA A 295 37.26 27.72 18.48
N LYS A 296 38.07 26.66 18.53
CA LYS A 296 39.05 26.46 19.60
C LYS A 296 40.44 26.90 19.16
N TRP A 297 41.14 27.59 20.06
CA TRP A 297 42.45 28.17 19.82
C TRP A 297 43.45 27.72 20.88
N GLU A 298 44.67 27.45 20.46
CA GLU A 298 45.82 27.28 21.36
C GLU A 298 46.91 28.29 20.99
N SER A 299 47.78 28.64 21.94
CA SER A 299 48.87 29.59 21.67
C SER A 299 49.70 29.10 20.48
N ALA A 300 49.91 29.96 19.48
CA ALA A 300 50.80 29.62 18.38
C ALA A 300 52.17 29.31 19.00
N GLY A 301 52.71 28.16 18.63
CA GLY A 301 53.96 27.65 19.15
C GLY A 301 55.19 28.50 18.76
N PRO A 302 56.37 27.89 18.64
CA PRO A 302 57.65 28.60 18.56
C PRO A 302 57.71 29.66 17.45
N ARG A 303 58.59 30.65 17.62
CA ARG A 303 58.74 31.83 16.75
C ARG A 303 59.21 31.50 15.32
N PHE A 304 59.42 30.23 15.03
CA PHE A 304 59.59 29.68 13.69
C PHE A 304 58.69 28.45 13.50
N THR A 305 58.20 28.25 12.29
CA THR A 305 57.50 27.02 11.90
C THR A 305 58.35 26.23 10.94
N VAL A 306 58.17 24.91 10.92
CA VAL A 306 58.83 24.04 9.95
C VAL A 306 57.79 23.61 8.91
N SER A 307 58.08 23.93 7.65
CA SER A 307 57.20 23.66 6.51
C SER A 307 57.95 22.87 5.43
N GLY A 308 57.26 21.98 4.74
CA GLY A 308 57.85 21.08 3.75
C GLY A 308 57.05 19.79 3.66
N THR A 309 57.32 18.96 2.65
CA THR A 309 56.60 17.69 2.48
C THR A 309 57.05 16.71 3.56
N LYS A 310 56.11 16.21 4.36
CA LYS A 310 56.38 15.34 5.54
C LYS A 310 56.11 13.86 5.29
N LYS A 311 55.49 13.52 4.18
CA LYS A 311 55.37 12.15 3.68
C LYS A 311 56.10 12.08 2.34
N PHE A 312 56.99 11.13 2.16
CA PHE A 312 57.75 10.98 0.92
C PHE A 312 58.22 9.54 0.77
N TYR A 313 58.47 9.10 -0.46
CA TYR A 313 58.77 7.69 -0.73
C TYR A 313 60.23 7.33 -0.46
N ASP A 314 60.46 6.04 -0.18
CA ASP A 314 61.79 5.45 -0.07
C ASP A 314 62.62 5.67 -1.35
N GLU A 315 63.92 5.91 -1.19
CA GLU A 315 64.86 6.44 -2.19
C GLU A 315 64.53 7.85 -2.75
N GLY A 316 63.41 8.42 -2.34
CA GLY A 316 62.99 9.79 -2.66
C GLY A 316 63.61 10.84 -1.73
N THR A 317 63.41 12.11 -2.08
CA THR A 317 63.88 13.24 -1.26
C THR A 317 62.78 14.25 -1.01
N THR A 318 62.79 14.85 0.17
CA THR A 318 61.95 15.99 0.51
C THR A 318 62.78 17.07 1.19
N LYS A 319 62.23 18.28 1.32
CA LYS A 319 62.87 19.41 1.97
C LYS A 319 61.98 19.99 3.06
N LEU A 320 62.49 20.04 4.29
CA LEU A 320 61.90 20.79 5.38
C LEU A 320 62.60 22.14 5.53
N THR A 321 61.83 23.21 5.66
CA THR A 321 62.32 24.58 5.78
C THR A 321 61.74 25.22 7.04
N ALA A 322 62.62 25.67 7.93
CA ALA A 322 62.29 26.54 9.04
C ALA A 322 62.03 27.97 8.53
N LYS A 323 60.81 28.45 8.73
CA LYS A 323 60.36 29.79 8.38
C LYS A 323 60.22 30.61 9.64
N LEU A 324 60.96 31.72 9.72
CA LEU A 324 60.83 32.68 10.80
C LEU A 324 59.49 33.40 10.73
N SER A 325 58.90 33.66 11.89
CA SER A 325 57.83 34.65 12.00
C SER A 325 58.38 36.05 11.69
N ALA A 326 57.55 36.89 11.05
CA ALA A 326 57.96 38.23 10.65
C ALA A 326 58.37 39.09 11.86
N GLY A 327 59.50 39.81 11.75
CA GLY A 327 60.01 40.68 12.81
C GLY A 327 60.88 40.01 13.88
N VAL A 328 61.13 38.70 13.77
CA VAL A 328 62.02 37.95 14.68
C VAL A 328 63.47 37.99 14.15
N GLU A 329 64.46 38.11 15.05
CA GLU A 329 65.87 38.06 14.66
C GLU A 329 66.29 36.64 14.24
N GLN A 330 67.11 36.54 13.18
CA GLN A 330 67.51 35.27 12.57
C GLN A 330 68.30 34.38 13.56
N PRO A 331 67.77 33.20 13.95
CA PRO A 331 68.48 32.24 14.77
C PRO A 331 69.39 31.36 13.92
N THR A 332 70.24 30.59 14.60
CA THR A 332 70.93 29.45 13.98
C THR A 332 70.11 28.19 14.16
N TYR A 333 69.95 27.41 13.08
CA TYR A 333 69.20 26.17 13.08
C TYR A 333 70.11 24.94 13.11
N THR A 334 69.74 23.98 13.95
CA THR A 334 70.34 22.63 13.95
C THR A 334 69.25 21.61 13.70
N TRP A 335 69.50 20.70 12.77
CA TRP A 335 68.57 19.64 12.37
C TRP A 335 69.13 18.30 12.79
N LYS A 336 68.26 17.43 13.31
CA LYS A 336 68.61 16.05 13.66
C LYS A 336 67.41 15.17 13.35
N VAL A 337 67.64 14.03 12.72
CA VAL A 337 66.62 12.98 12.60
C VAL A 337 66.82 11.96 13.72
N GLU A 338 65.72 11.47 14.29
CA GLU A 338 65.73 10.56 15.44
C GLU A 338 66.21 9.18 15.03
N ASN A 339 65.57 8.63 14.00
CA ASN A 339 65.87 7.34 13.42
C ASN A 339 66.43 7.52 12.00
N GLU A 340 67.76 7.44 11.89
CA GLU A 340 68.51 7.53 10.63
C GLU A 340 68.34 6.30 9.74
N GLU A 341 67.77 5.20 10.24
CA GLU A 341 67.44 4.03 9.40
C GLU A 341 66.20 4.30 8.53
N VAL A 342 65.28 5.17 8.98
CA VAL A 342 64.05 5.53 8.25
C VAL A 342 64.29 6.67 7.27
N ALA A 343 64.92 7.75 7.72
CA ALA A 343 65.30 8.86 6.84
C ALA A 343 66.67 9.43 7.23
N LEU A 344 67.48 9.77 6.23
CA LEU A 344 68.74 10.49 6.40
C LEU A 344 68.56 11.98 6.12
N ILE A 345 69.41 12.80 6.76
CA ILE A 345 69.46 14.25 6.50
C ILE A 345 70.73 14.61 5.73
N ASP A 346 70.63 15.42 4.68
CA ASP A 346 71.79 16.10 4.08
C ASP A 346 71.97 17.47 4.74
N THR A 347 73.15 17.66 5.32
CA THR A 347 73.50 18.85 6.08
C THR A 347 73.95 19.99 5.16
N LYS A 348 73.02 20.53 4.34
CA LYS A 348 73.25 21.76 3.58
C LYS A 348 72.03 22.69 3.51
N GLY A 349 71.94 23.60 4.49
CA GLY A 349 71.06 24.78 4.48
C GLY A 349 70.99 25.46 5.85
N LYS A 350 71.07 26.80 5.93
CA LYS A 350 71.02 27.52 7.22
C LYS A 350 69.64 27.50 7.89
N ASN A 351 68.56 27.38 7.12
CA ASN A 351 67.18 27.39 7.60
C ASN A 351 66.32 26.28 6.97
N TYR A 352 66.94 25.28 6.36
CA TYR A 352 66.25 24.12 5.78
C TYR A 352 67.15 22.90 5.81
N VAL A 353 66.56 21.71 5.72
CA VAL A 353 67.23 20.43 5.58
C VAL A 353 66.57 19.64 4.44
N THR A 354 67.37 18.89 3.69
CA THR A 354 66.87 17.90 2.74
C THR A 354 66.90 16.55 3.42
N LEU A 355 65.78 15.82 3.35
CA LEU A 355 65.64 14.46 3.86
C LEU A 355 65.67 13.48 2.69
N TYR A 356 66.28 12.33 2.91
CA TYR A 356 66.38 11.20 1.98
C TYR A 356 65.71 10.00 2.64
N GLY A 357 64.75 9.39 1.97
CA GLY A 357 64.05 8.21 2.47
C GLY A 357 64.97 7.02 2.35
N THR A 358 65.10 6.23 3.41
CA THR A 358 66.00 5.07 3.41
C THR A 358 65.34 3.76 3.75
N ASN A 359 64.31 3.77 4.59
CA ASN A 359 63.42 2.62 4.79
C ASN A 359 62.03 3.12 5.17
N PRO A 360 60.96 2.38 4.81
CA PRO A 360 59.61 2.73 5.21
C PRO A 360 59.44 2.81 6.74
N GLY A 361 58.75 3.83 7.20
CA GLY A 361 58.49 4.05 8.62
C GLY A 361 58.39 5.52 9.00
N LYS A 362 58.11 5.78 10.27
CA LYS A 362 58.04 7.12 10.84
C LYS A 362 59.30 7.45 11.63
N THR A 363 59.75 8.68 11.53
CA THR A 363 60.87 9.21 12.30
C THR A 363 60.64 10.69 12.63
N ILE A 364 61.19 11.16 13.74
CA ILE A 364 61.06 12.56 14.15
C ILE A 364 62.28 13.33 13.68
N VAL A 365 62.06 14.43 12.98
CA VAL A 365 63.10 15.43 12.70
C VAL A 365 62.99 16.56 13.71
N TYR A 366 63.99 16.65 14.57
CA TYR A 366 64.19 17.73 15.52
C TYR A 366 64.84 18.92 14.85
N VAL A 367 64.27 20.09 15.09
CA VAL A 367 64.81 21.39 14.65
C VAL A 367 65.01 22.25 15.87
N THR A 368 66.25 22.62 16.14
CA THR A 368 66.59 23.54 17.21
C THR A 368 66.92 24.91 16.62
N ALA A 369 66.21 25.95 17.03
CA ALA A 369 66.54 27.33 16.73
C ALA A 369 67.19 27.99 17.96
N THR A 370 68.40 28.52 17.81
CA THR A 370 69.09 29.30 18.85
C THR A 370 69.16 30.77 18.43
N TYR A 371 68.47 31.64 19.16
CA TYR A 371 68.38 33.07 18.86
C TYR A 371 69.60 33.84 19.40
N PRO A 372 69.90 35.03 18.85
CA PRO A 372 71.02 35.86 19.30
C PRO A 372 70.97 36.27 20.77
N ASP A 373 69.77 36.33 21.37
CA ASP A 373 69.54 36.62 22.79
C ASP A 373 69.81 35.42 23.73
N GLY A 374 70.20 34.26 23.16
CA GLY A 374 70.47 33.02 23.89
C GLY A 374 69.23 32.15 24.11
N THR A 375 68.04 32.57 23.67
CA THR A 375 66.84 31.74 23.73
C THR A 375 66.99 30.54 22.78
N VAL A 376 66.58 29.36 23.23
CA VAL A 376 66.55 28.16 22.40
C VAL A 376 65.12 27.65 22.30
N GLU A 377 64.64 27.44 21.08
CA GLU A 377 63.35 26.83 20.79
C GLU A 377 63.55 25.56 19.97
N TYR A 378 62.66 24.58 20.19
CA TYR A 378 62.71 23.29 19.51
C TYR A 378 61.37 23.04 18.81
N VAL A 379 61.41 22.51 17.59
CA VAL A 379 60.26 22.00 16.85
C VAL A 379 60.56 20.57 16.46
N GLU A 380 59.62 19.68 16.74
CA GLU A 380 59.65 18.29 16.31
C GLU A 380 58.73 18.13 15.10
N VAL A 381 59.23 17.48 14.06
CA VAL A 381 58.46 17.21 12.85
C VAL A 381 58.49 15.72 12.62
N GLU A 382 57.37 15.04 12.87
CA GLU A 382 57.20 13.66 12.39
C GLU A 382 57.23 13.67 10.85
N VAL A 383 58.07 12.80 10.32
CA VAL A 383 58.24 12.56 8.89
C VAL A 383 58.06 11.08 8.65
N GLU A 384 57.29 10.74 7.62
CA GLU A 384 56.99 9.37 7.24
C GLU A 384 57.62 9.10 5.88
N VAL A 385 58.46 8.07 5.85
CA VAL A 385 58.98 7.50 4.62
C VAL A 385 58.03 6.36 4.24
N LEU A 386 57.38 6.50 3.09
CA LEU A 386 56.44 5.51 2.57
C LEU A 386 57.21 4.47 1.77
N GLY A 387 56.79 3.20 1.85
CA GLY A 387 57.24 2.18 0.92
C GLY A 387 56.80 2.51 -0.50
N ASN A 388 57.63 2.16 -1.49
CA ASN A 388 57.26 2.31 -2.89
C ASN A 388 56.23 1.26 -3.33
N ASP A 389 56.09 0.17 -2.57
CA ASP A 389 55.23 -0.96 -2.89
C ASP A 389 54.06 -1.05 -1.90
N PHE A 390 52.86 -1.30 -2.42
CA PHE A 390 51.68 -1.64 -1.62
C PHE A 390 51.03 -2.91 -2.18
N ASP A 391 50.49 -3.73 -1.27
CA ASP A 391 49.80 -4.96 -1.65
C ASP A 391 48.31 -4.72 -1.84
N ILE A 392 47.74 -5.32 -2.88
CA ILE A 392 46.29 -5.42 -3.07
C ILE A 392 45.85 -6.83 -2.70
N THR A 393 44.95 -6.91 -1.73
CA THR A 393 44.22 -8.12 -1.38
C THR A 393 42.82 -8.05 -1.96
N TYR A 394 42.44 -9.05 -2.75
CA TYR A 394 41.08 -9.18 -3.27
C TYR A 394 40.26 -10.05 -2.30
N GLU A 395 39.25 -9.47 -1.65
CA GLU A 395 38.34 -10.17 -0.74
C GLU A 395 37.11 -10.66 -1.50
N LEU A 396 37.01 -11.98 -1.68
CA LEU A 396 35.94 -12.63 -2.43
C LEU A 396 35.06 -13.45 -1.48
N ASN A 397 33.75 -13.44 -1.72
CA ASN A 397 32.80 -14.19 -0.90
C ASN A 397 32.74 -15.67 -1.30
N GLN A 398 32.26 -16.52 -0.38
CA GLN A 398 32.14 -17.98 -0.56
C GLN A 398 31.18 -18.39 -1.70
N ASN A 399 30.34 -17.45 -2.16
CA ASN A 399 29.40 -17.62 -3.28
C ASN A 399 29.96 -17.09 -4.62
N ASP A 400 31.16 -16.51 -4.64
CA ASP A 400 31.82 -16.00 -5.84
C ASP A 400 32.64 -17.13 -6.47
N ALA A 401 31.99 -17.94 -7.30
CA ALA A 401 32.67 -19.00 -8.03
C ALA A 401 33.24 -18.49 -9.37
N LEU A 402 34.57 -18.29 -9.37
CA LEU A 402 35.55 -18.48 -10.45
C LEU A 402 36.21 -17.24 -11.13
N ILE A 403 37.55 -17.35 -11.17
CA ILE A 403 38.59 -16.74 -12.04
C ILE A 403 38.89 -15.24 -11.86
N LEU A 404 39.71 -14.94 -10.86
CA LEU A 404 40.77 -13.93 -11.08
C LEU A 404 41.66 -14.44 -12.23
N PRO A 405 41.98 -13.61 -13.23
CA PRO A 405 42.94 -14.01 -14.24
C PRO A 405 44.27 -14.37 -13.55
N SER A 406 44.93 -15.45 -13.99
CA SER A 406 46.09 -16.05 -13.28
C SER A 406 47.31 -15.13 -13.12
N ASP A 407 47.26 -13.97 -13.75
CA ASP A 407 48.21 -12.88 -13.80
C ASP A 407 47.76 -11.64 -13.00
N ALA A 408 46.71 -11.74 -12.15
CA ALA A 408 46.32 -10.67 -11.25
C ALA A 408 47.50 -10.28 -10.33
N ILE A 409 48.03 -9.08 -10.55
CA ILE A 409 49.16 -8.54 -9.81
C ILE A 409 48.68 -8.18 -8.40
N THR A 410 49.39 -8.66 -7.39
CA THR A 410 49.05 -8.47 -5.97
C THR A 410 49.92 -7.43 -5.26
N THR A 411 50.95 -6.92 -5.93
CA THR A 411 51.89 -5.93 -5.37
C THR A 411 52.19 -4.89 -6.46
N TYR A 412 52.02 -3.61 -6.14
CA TYR A 412 52.16 -2.51 -7.09
C TYR A 412 53.15 -1.47 -6.61
N ASN A 413 53.88 -0.87 -7.54
CA ASN A 413 54.73 0.27 -7.25
C ASN A 413 54.01 1.60 -7.54
N THR A 414 54.12 2.59 -6.66
CA THR A 414 53.49 3.92 -6.88
C THR A 414 53.96 4.64 -8.15
N GLY A 415 55.14 4.29 -8.68
CA GLY A 415 55.64 4.77 -9.97
C GLY A 415 54.95 4.18 -11.21
N GLU A 416 54.09 3.16 -11.04
CA GLU A 416 53.35 2.47 -12.11
C GLU A 416 51.92 3.01 -12.28
N MET A 417 51.51 4.03 -11.50
CA MET A 417 50.21 4.66 -11.60
C MET A 417 50.06 5.51 -12.89
N PRO A 418 48.88 5.54 -13.53
CA PRO A 418 47.64 4.87 -13.13
C PRO A 418 47.64 3.36 -13.45
N VAL A 419 47.07 2.57 -12.54
CA VAL A 419 46.97 1.11 -12.66
C VAL A 419 45.53 0.73 -12.96
N LYS A 420 45.31 0.01 -14.07
CA LYS A 420 43.99 -0.55 -14.38
C LYS A 420 43.74 -1.81 -13.53
N LEU A 421 42.61 -1.85 -12.83
CA LEU A 421 42.23 -3.00 -12.01
C LEU A 421 41.66 -4.12 -12.89
N PRO A 422 41.79 -5.39 -12.47
CA PRO A 422 41.24 -6.51 -13.22
C PRO A 422 39.71 -6.41 -13.30
N VAL A 423 39.15 -6.79 -14.44
CA VAL A 423 37.70 -6.96 -14.64
C VAL A 423 37.35 -8.40 -14.30
N LEU A 424 36.30 -8.59 -13.52
CA LEU A 424 35.79 -9.92 -13.20
C LEU A 424 34.61 -10.28 -14.11
N GLU A 425 34.41 -11.58 -14.33
CA GLU A 425 33.23 -12.11 -15.01
C GLU A 425 32.45 -12.99 -14.03
N ARG A 426 31.12 -12.87 -14.04
CA ARG A 426 30.21 -13.70 -13.25
C ARG A 426 28.94 -13.91 -14.06
N ASP A 427 28.53 -15.16 -14.21
CA ASP A 427 27.28 -15.50 -14.90
C ASP A 427 26.12 -14.69 -14.32
N TYR A 428 25.36 -14.02 -15.18
CA TYR A 428 24.20 -13.16 -14.87
C TYR A 428 24.49 -11.85 -14.14
N TYR A 429 25.74 -11.44 -13.92
CA TYR A 429 26.08 -10.18 -13.26
C TYR A 429 27.02 -9.34 -14.13
N VAL A 430 26.91 -8.02 -14.00
CA VAL A 430 27.84 -7.04 -14.58
C VAL A 430 28.80 -6.57 -13.51
N PHE A 431 30.09 -6.63 -13.79
CA PHE A 431 31.11 -6.11 -12.88
C PHE A 431 31.15 -4.59 -12.99
N ALA A 432 30.70 -3.88 -11.95
CA ALA A 432 30.74 -2.41 -11.92
C ALA A 432 32.14 -1.87 -11.57
N GLY A 433 32.95 -2.66 -10.86
CA GLY A 433 34.28 -2.27 -10.39
C GLY A 433 34.53 -2.75 -8.97
N TRP A 434 35.56 -2.19 -8.34
CA TRP A 434 36.02 -2.56 -7.02
C TRP A 434 35.60 -1.53 -5.96
N MET A 435 35.15 -1.99 -4.81
CA MET A 435 35.02 -1.19 -3.59
C MET A 435 36.31 -1.35 -2.78
N ILE A 436 36.81 -0.25 -2.19
CA ILE A 436 38.03 -0.27 -1.36
C ILE A 436 37.63 0.04 0.09
N GLU A 437 38.06 -0.79 1.04
CA GLU A 437 37.78 -0.55 2.46
C GLU A 437 38.32 0.82 2.91
N GLY A 438 37.45 1.65 3.50
CA GLY A 438 37.80 2.99 3.98
C GLY A 438 37.74 4.10 2.92
N TYR A 439 37.36 3.80 1.67
CA TYR A 439 37.17 4.78 0.61
C TYR A 439 35.76 4.67 0.00
N GLU A 440 35.16 5.80 -0.34
CA GLU A 440 33.86 5.83 -1.02
C GLU A 440 34.03 5.76 -2.54
N GLY A 441 33.14 5.03 -3.22
CA GLY A 441 33.10 4.93 -4.67
C GLY A 441 33.41 3.54 -5.23
N ILE A 442 33.25 3.41 -6.55
CA ILE A 442 33.53 2.19 -7.32
C ILE A 442 34.72 2.47 -8.24
N PHE A 443 35.77 1.67 -8.11
CA PHE A 443 37.06 1.88 -8.78
C PHE A 443 37.27 0.84 -9.88
N THR A 444 37.56 1.31 -11.09
CA THR A 444 38.01 0.46 -12.21
C THR A 444 39.50 0.67 -12.55
N GLU A 445 40.09 1.73 -12.00
CA GLU A 445 41.51 2.07 -12.05
C GLU A 445 41.93 2.76 -10.74
N LEU A 446 43.22 2.71 -10.41
CA LEU A 446 43.84 3.43 -9.29
C LEU A 446 44.75 4.53 -9.83
N THR A 447 44.63 5.74 -9.31
CA THR A 447 45.39 6.92 -9.74
C THR A 447 46.12 7.59 -8.58
N LEU A 448 47.08 8.47 -8.89
CA LEU A 448 47.84 9.24 -7.89
C LEU A 448 46.97 10.27 -7.12
N GLU A 449 45.79 10.61 -7.64
CA GLU A 449 44.89 11.60 -7.03
C GLU A 449 44.01 10.99 -5.92
N ASP A 450 43.91 9.65 -5.86
CA ASP A 450 43.05 8.92 -4.91
C ASP A 450 43.61 8.91 -3.48
N ASN A 451 44.81 9.46 -3.23
CA ASN A 451 45.50 9.54 -1.92
C ASN A 451 45.60 8.19 -1.18
N ILE A 452 45.71 7.11 -1.93
CA ILE A 452 45.71 5.74 -1.42
C ILE A 452 47.03 5.43 -0.70
N ASP A 453 46.96 5.10 0.59
CA ASP A 453 48.11 4.82 1.48
C ASP A 453 48.00 3.38 2.05
N GLY A 454 49.11 2.63 2.01
CA GLY A 454 49.18 1.27 2.56
C GLY A 454 48.54 0.16 1.71
N ASN A 455 48.46 -1.05 2.29
CA ASN A 455 47.86 -2.21 1.64
C ASN A 455 46.34 -2.06 1.53
N LEU A 456 45.78 -2.49 0.40
CA LEU A 456 44.36 -2.30 0.06
C LEU A 456 43.61 -3.62 0.11
N ILE A 457 42.37 -3.55 0.59
CA ILE A 457 41.41 -4.65 0.53
C ILE A 457 40.30 -4.23 -0.43
N LEU A 458 40.23 -4.94 -1.56
CA LEU A 458 39.29 -4.69 -2.63
C LEU A 458 38.21 -5.77 -2.63
N SER A 459 36.94 -5.36 -2.59
CA SER A 459 35.79 -6.26 -2.74
C SER A 459 35.04 -5.93 -4.03
N PRO A 460 34.56 -6.92 -4.79
CA PRO A 460 33.93 -6.67 -6.08
C PRO A 460 32.51 -6.10 -5.91
N LYS A 461 32.16 -5.06 -6.69
CA LYS A 461 30.77 -4.60 -6.84
C LYS A 461 30.16 -5.22 -8.09
N TRP A 462 29.14 -6.03 -7.87
CA TRP A 462 28.35 -6.66 -8.92
C TRP A 462 27.01 -5.96 -9.07
N LEU A 463 26.61 -5.71 -10.31
CA LEU A 463 25.26 -5.30 -10.71
C LEU A 463 24.54 -6.49 -11.34
N TYR A 464 23.20 -6.46 -11.36
CA TYR A 464 22.39 -7.56 -11.84
C TYR A 464 21.47 -7.09 -12.97
N PRO A 465 21.83 -7.28 -14.25
CA PRO A 465 21.02 -6.83 -15.38
C PRO A 465 19.65 -7.52 -15.37
N HIS A 466 18.57 -6.74 -15.36
CA HIS A 466 17.22 -7.29 -15.36
C HIS A 466 16.19 -6.36 -15.99
N MET A 467 15.12 -6.96 -16.52
CA MET A 467 13.96 -6.24 -17.03
C MET A 467 12.82 -6.30 -16.02
N LYS A 468 12.15 -5.17 -15.81
CA LYS A 468 10.89 -5.06 -15.09
C LYS A 468 9.77 -4.81 -16.09
N LEU A 469 8.75 -5.64 -16.01
CA LEU A 469 7.56 -5.55 -16.86
C LEU A 469 6.41 -4.97 -16.06
N SER A 470 5.62 -4.10 -16.69
CA SER A 470 4.40 -3.55 -16.11
C SER A 470 3.40 -3.19 -17.21
N PHE A 471 2.15 -2.96 -16.84
CA PHE A 471 1.11 -2.49 -17.77
C PHE A 471 0.84 -1.01 -17.52
N ASP A 472 0.56 -0.25 -18.57
CA ASP A 472 0.23 1.17 -18.47
C ASP A 472 -1.05 1.44 -17.65
N ASN A 473 -1.98 0.49 -17.61
CA ASN A 473 -3.17 0.51 -16.75
C ASN A 473 -2.93 -0.04 -15.33
N ASN A 474 -1.70 -0.47 -15.00
CA ASN A 474 -1.31 -1.14 -13.76
C ASN A 474 -2.08 -2.43 -13.39
N LEU A 475 -2.92 -2.95 -14.29
CA LEU A 475 -3.69 -4.18 -14.10
C LEU A 475 -3.11 -5.29 -14.96
N ALA A 476 -3.01 -6.50 -14.41
CA ALA A 476 -2.63 -7.68 -15.18
C ALA A 476 -3.82 -8.24 -16.02
N THR A 477 -4.67 -7.35 -16.53
CA THR A 477 -5.87 -7.68 -17.29
C THR A 477 -6.07 -6.76 -18.49
N VAL A 478 -6.76 -7.29 -19.50
CA VAL A 478 -7.27 -6.55 -20.65
C VAL A 478 -8.70 -7.03 -20.94
N GLU A 479 -9.59 -6.13 -21.32
CA GLU A 479 -10.94 -6.52 -21.74
C GLU A 479 -10.91 -7.14 -23.15
N LEU A 480 -11.84 -8.05 -23.44
CA LEU A 480 -11.93 -8.70 -24.74
C LEU A 480 -12.10 -7.67 -25.87
N ASN A 481 -11.25 -7.77 -26.90
CA ASN A 481 -11.12 -6.86 -28.05
C ASN A 481 -10.54 -5.47 -27.73
N GLU A 482 -10.10 -5.23 -26.50
CA GLU A 482 -9.38 -4.02 -26.11
C GLU A 482 -7.86 -4.25 -26.09
N THR A 483 -7.12 -3.16 -25.89
CA THR A 483 -5.65 -3.16 -25.85
C THR A 483 -5.10 -2.66 -24.52
N VAL A 484 -3.90 -3.12 -24.19
CA VAL A 484 -3.09 -2.59 -23.07
C VAL A 484 -1.63 -2.52 -23.51
N ASN A 485 -0.87 -1.53 -23.04
CA ASN A 485 0.55 -1.41 -23.39
C ASN A 485 1.41 -2.11 -22.35
N LEU A 486 2.35 -2.94 -22.83
CA LEU A 486 3.40 -3.52 -22.01
C LEU A 486 4.58 -2.55 -21.91
N LEU A 487 4.88 -2.11 -20.70
CA LEU A 487 6.02 -1.27 -20.39
C LEU A 487 7.20 -2.14 -19.95
N VAL A 488 8.39 -1.85 -20.50
CA VAL A 488 9.64 -2.54 -20.19
C VAL A 488 10.65 -1.52 -19.65
N GLU A 489 11.04 -1.69 -18.39
CA GLU A 489 12.16 -0.96 -17.78
C GLU A 489 13.36 -1.91 -17.69
N ALA A 490 14.51 -1.49 -18.21
CA ALA A 490 15.75 -2.26 -18.18
C ALA A 490 16.73 -1.61 -17.17
N PHE A 491 17.26 -2.42 -16.25
CA PHE A 491 18.17 -1.97 -15.19
C PHE A 491 19.53 -2.63 -15.34
N ASP A 492 20.58 -1.89 -14.95
CA ASP A 492 21.95 -2.40 -14.88
C ASP A 492 22.50 -2.96 -16.21
N PHE A 493 22.04 -2.42 -17.35
CA PHE A 493 22.58 -2.69 -18.69
C PHE A 493 23.44 -1.51 -19.18
N ASP A 494 24.37 -1.78 -20.10
CA ASP A 494 25.00 -0.73 -20.92
C ASP A 494 23.93 -0.09 -21.82
N GLU A 495 23.88 1.24 -21.90
CA GLU A 495 22.89 1.97 -22.71
C GLU A 495 22.89 1.53 -24.19
N ASN A 496 24.06 1.13 -24.71
CA ASN A 496 24.17 0.63 -26.08
C ASN A 496 23.41 -0.70 -26.26
N VAL A 497 23.34 -1.53 -25.23
CA VAL A 497 22.69 -2.86 -25.25
C VAL A 497 21.16 -2.76 -25.28
N ILE A 498 20.59 -1.72 -24.66
CA ILE A 498 19.13 -1.47 -24.68
C ILE A 498 18.69 -0.85 -26.02
N SER A 499 19.59 -0.16 -26.72
CA SER A 499 19.25 0.66 -27.90
C SER A 499 18.66 -0.13 -29.08
N ASP A 500 18.92 -1.44 -29.15
CA ASP A 500 18.41 -2.33 -30.19
C ASP A 500 16.94 -2.78 -29.96
N GLY A 501 16.40 -2.56 -28.76
CA GLY A 501 15.00 -2.82 -28.38
C GLY A 501 14.72 -4.23 -27.85
N PHE A 502 13.44 -4.60 -27.81
CA PHE A 502 12.95 -5.85 -27.22
C PHE A 502 12.23 -6.73 -28.25
N ILE A 503 12.18 -8.04 -27.98
CA ILE A 503 11.38 -9.00 -28.74
C ILE A 503 10.24 -9.49 -27.84
N TYR A 504 9.01 -9.35 -28.33
CA TYR A 504 7.79 -9.76 -27.63
C TYR A 504 7.23 -11.07 -28.20
N LYS A 505 6.85 -12.01 -27.33
CA LYS A 505 6.26 -13.30 -27.73
C LYS A 505 5.10 -13.66 -26.80
N SER A 506 3.90 -13.86 -27.35
CA SER A 506 2.79 -14.46 -26.60
C SER A 506 2.94 -15.98 -26.56
N LEU A 507 2.78 -16.59 -25.39
CA LEU A 507 2.73 -18.05 -25.24
C LEU A 507 1.39 -18.64 -25.67
N ASN A 508 0.36 -17.82 -25.87
CA ASN A 508 -0.94 -18.25 -26.39
C ASN A 508 -1.63 -17.15 -27.22
N GLU A 509 -1.30 -17.11 -28.51
CA GLU A 509 -1.85 -16.15 -29.48
C GLU A 509 -3.37 -16.24 -29.68
N ASN A 510 -4.00 -17.35 -29.28
CA ASN A 510 -5.47 -17.46 -29.29
C ASN A 510 -6.14 -16.66 -28.19
N ILE A 511 -5.40 -16.26 -27.15
CA ILE A 511 -5.91 -15.49 -26.01
C ILE A 511 -5.39 -14.05 -26.10
N VAL A 512 -4.09 -13.84 -26.30
CA VAL A 512 -3.50 -12.51 -26.50
C VAL A 512 -2.49 -12.51 -27.63
N THR A 513 -2.53 -11.48 -28.47
CA THR A 513 -1.43 -11.16 -29.40
C THR A 513 -0.67 -9.93 -28.90
N ILE A 514 0.60 -9.80 -29.26
CA ILE A 514 1.43 -8.63 -28.95
C ILE A 514 2.20 -8.22 -30.21
N ASP A 515 2.28 -6.92 -30.48
CA ASP A 515 3.02 -6.38 -31.63
C ASP A 515 4.46 -5.98 -31.29
N GLU A 516 5.16 -5.37 -32.26
CA GLU A 516 6.56 -4.96 -32.12
C GLU A 516 6.77 -3.75 -31.21
N ASP A 517 5.71 -2.98 -30.93
CA ASP A 517 5.73 -1.81 -30.06
C ASP A 517 5.30 -2.15 -28.62
N GLY A 518 4.95 -3.40 -28.35
CA GLY A 518 4.52 -3.88 -27.03
C GLY A 518 3.02 -3.71 -26.76
N ILE A 519 2.20 -3.46 -27.79
CA ILE A 519 0.75 -3.34 -27.65
C ILE A 519 0.13 -4.74 -27.61
N ILE A 520 -0.57 -5.04 -26.52
CA ILE A 520 -1.26 -6.32 -26.31
C ILE A 520 -2.70 -6.19 -26.74
N TYR A 521 -3.21 -7.19 -27.47
CA TYR A 521 -4.60 -7.28 -27.92
C TYR A 521 -5.27 -8.52 -27.32
N GLY A 522 -6.38 -8.36 -26.60
CA GLY A 522 -7.16 -9.46 -26.04
C GLY A 522 -8.06 -10.14 -27.09
N THR A 523 -7.71 -11.34 -27.54
CA THR A 523 -8.39 -12.05 -28.64
C THR A 523 -9.42 -13.09 -28.19
N ALA A 524 -9.23 -13.69 -27.00
CA ALA A 524 -10.22 -14.57 -26.38
C ALA A 524 -10.08 -14.57 -24.85
N LEU A 525 -11.17 -14.88 -24.14
CA LEU A 525 -11.17 -14.97 -22.68
C LEU A 525 -10.17 -16.02 -22.17
N GLY A 526 -9.43 -15.65 -21.13
CA GLY A 526 -8.50 -16.56 -20.46
C GLY A 526 -7.17 -15.90 -20.10
N TYR A 527 -6.28 -16.71 -19.52
CA TYR A 527 -4.95 -16.29 -19.10
C TYR A 527 -3.91 -16.67 -20.16
N ALA A 528 -2.99 -15.75 -20.43
CA ALA A 528 -1.81 -16.00 -21.23
C ALA A 528 -0.58 -15.34 -20.59
N GLU A 529 0.59 -15.80 -20.98
CA GLU A 529 1.87 -15.26 -20.53
C GLU A 529 2.63 -14.72 -21.75
N ILE A 530 3.24 -13.56 -21.57
CA ILE A 530 4.03 -12.87 -22.58
C ILE A 530 5.47 -12.94 -22.14
N ILE A 531 6.35 -13.36 -23.04
CA ILE A 531 7.80 -13.34 -22.86
C ILE A 531 8.35 -12.10 -23.53
N VAL A 532 9.21 -11.38 -22.80
CA VAL A 532 10.01 -10.28 -23.30
C VAL A 532 11.47 -10.69 -23.27
N CYS A 533 12.12 -10.62 -24.42
CA CYS A 533 13.55 -10.89 -24.59
C CYS A 533 14.27 -9.59 -24.95
N LEU A 534 15.48 -9.42 -24.42
CA LEU A 534 16.41 -8.45 -24.99
C LEU A 534 16.79 -8.89 -26.42
N LYS A 535 16.84 -7.96 -27.37
CA LYS A 535 17.06 -8.32 -28.78
C LYS A 535 18.50 -8.75 -29.09
N GLU A 536 19.48 -8.19 -28.39
CA GLU A 536 20.90 -8.54 -28.56
C GLU A 536 21.25 -9.92 -27.95
N ASP A 537 20.54 -10.32 -26.89
CA ASP A 537 20.68 -11.61 -26.23
C ASP A 537 19.33 -12.12 -25.71
N GLU A 538 18.67 -12.98 -26.50
CA GLU A 538 17.37 -13.55 -26.12
C GLU A 538 17.42 -14.44 -24.86
N SER A 539 18.62 -14.84 -24.39
CA SER A 539 18.76 -15.57 -23.13
C SER A 539 18.43 -14.69 -21.91
N ILE A 540 18.53 -13.36 -22.07
CA ILE A 540 18.06 -12.37 -21.11
C ILE A 540 16.58 -12.12 -21.40
N ASN A 541 15.73 -12.86 -20.69
CA ASN A 541 14.30 -12.76 -20.83
C ASN A 541 13.59 -12.78 -19.48
N THR A 542 12.38 -12.25 -19.48
CA THR A 542 11.43 -12.35 -18.38
C THR A 542 10.03 -12.48 -18.95
N SER A 543 9.05 -12.74 -18.10
CA SER A 543 7.67 -12.92 -18.54
C SER A 543 6.68 -12.22 -17.64
N ILE A 544 5.54 -11.83 -18.21
CA ILE A 544 4.40 -11.26 -17.50
C ILE A 544 3.12 -11.99 -17.88
N GLY A 545 2.28 -12.26 -16.88
CA GLY A 545 0.96 -12.85 -17.07
C GLY A 545 -0.06 -11.77 -17.36
N ILE A 546 -1.00 -12.06 -18.25
CA ILE A 546 -2.16 -11.22 -18.52
C ILE A 546 -3.42 -12.06 -18.68
N THR A 547 -4.53 -11.57 -18.12
CA THR A 547 -5.84 -12.20 -18.27
C THR A 547 -6.75 -11.35 -19.14
N VAL A 548 -7.25 -11.96 -20.21
CA VAL A 548 -8.35 -11.40 -21.00
C VAL A 548 -9.65 -11.68 -20.28
N THR A 549 -10.33 -10.60 -19.92
CA THR A 549 -11.59 -10.61 -19.18
C THR A 549 -12.75 -10.25 -20.08
N GLU A 550 -13.96 -10.65 -19.70
CA GLU A 550 -15.15 -10.02 -20.27
C GLU A 550 -15.16 -8.55 -19.87
N GLN A 551 -15.93 -7.72 -20.58
CA GLN A 551 -16.19 -6.37 -20.10
C GLN A 551 -16.67 -6.44 -18.65
N TYR A 552 -16.17 -5.53 -17.79
CA TYR A 552 -16.52 -5.54 -16.36
C TYR A 552 -18.04 -5.58 -16.11
N THR A 553 -18.85 -5.04 -17.02
CA THR A 553 -20.32 -5.03 -16.98
C THR A 553 -20.99 -6.40 -17.18
N SER A 554 -20.27 -7.38 -17.71
CA SER A 554 -20.77 -8.73 -17.98
C SER A 554 -20.26 -9.76 -16.96
N MET A 555 -19.21 -9.40 -16.21
CA MET A 555 -18.59 -10.26 -15.20
C MET A 555 -19.44 -10.33 -13.92
N ASN A 556 -19.39 -11.49 -13.24
CA ASN A 556 -19.94 -11.61 -11.88
C ASN A 556 -19.34 -10.54 -10.95
N GLU A 557 -20.17 -9.83 -10.19
CA GLU A 557 -19.78 -8.70 -9.34
C GLU A 557 -18.61 -9.01 -8.38
N VAL A 558 -18.59 -10.22 -7.81
CA VAL A 558 -17.58 -10.64 -6.85
C VAL A 558 -16.26 -10.91 -7.57
N LEU A 559 -16.31 -11.53 -8.75
CA LEU A 559 -15.12 -11.68 -9.59
C LEU A 559 -14.59 -10.30 -10.02
N ALA A 560 -15.47 -9.39 -10.46
CA ALA A 560 -15.10 -8.04 -10.83
C ALA A 560 -14.38 -7.30 -9.70
N TYR A 561 -14.86 -7.47 -8.46
CA TYR A 561 -14.20 -6.95 -7.28
C TYR A 561 -12.82 -7.58 -7.06
N PHE A 562 -12.67 -8.90 -7.18
CA PHE A 562 -11.36 -9.55 -7.06
C PHE A 562 -10.37 -9.12 -8.15
N VAL A 563 -10.85 -8.84 -9.37
CA VAL A 563 -10.00 -8.24 -10.41
C VAL A 563 -9.53 -6.84 -9.99
N SER A 564 -10.41 -6.00 -9.43
CA SER A 564 -10.05 -4.62 -9.07
C SER A 564 -9.11 -4.51 -7.86
N ILE A 565 -9.00 -5.55 -7.03
CA ILE A 565 -8.09 -5.58 -5.87
C ILE A 565 -6.86 -6.48 -6.09
N ALA A 566 -6.69 -7.04 -7.29
CA ALA A 566 -5.54 -7.85 -7.63
C ALA A 566 -4.28 -6.99 -7.68
N GLU A 567 -3.24 -7.39 -6.94
CA GLU A 567 -2.00 -6.62 -6.86
C GLU A 567 -1.05 -7.10 -7.97
N SER A 568 -0.92 -6.33 -9.06
CA SER A 568 -0.08 -6.70 -10.21
C SER A 568 1.41 -6.75 -9.87
N ASN A 569 1.83 -5.93 -8.89
CA ASN A 569 3.22 -5.85 -8.41
C ASN A 569 3.25 -6.02 -6.89
N ASN A 570 3.93 -7.06 -6.40
CA ASN A 570 4.06 -7.24 -4.97
C ASN A 570 5.13 -6.31 -4.38
N ILE A 571 4.81 -5.66 -3.27
CA ILE A 571 5.75 -4.84 -2.52
C ILE A 571 6.61 -5.77 -1.67
N VAL A 572 7.92 -5.67 -1.87
CA VAL A 572 8.93 -6.22 -0.96
C VAL A 572 9.69 -5.06 -0.34
N LYS A 573 9.63 -4.94 0.99
CA LYS A 573 10.22 -3.82 1.72
C LYS A 573 10.94 -4.31 2.95
N ASN A 574 12.21 -3.96 3.11
CA ASN A 574 12.89 -4.12 4.39
C ASN A 574 12.39 -3.06 5.37
N ILE A 575 11.82 -3.51 6.49
CA ILE A 575 11.31 -2.66 7.55
C ILE A 575 12.09 -2.89 8.85
N LYS A 576 12.14 -1.87 9.69
CA LYS A 576 12.57 -2.02 11.08
C LYS A 576 11.36 -2.41 11.91
N VAL A 577 11.48 -3.49 12.67
CA VAL A 577 10.47 -3.91 13.64
C VAL A 577 10.94 -3.50 15.03
N THR A 578 10.14 -2.68 15.71
CA THR A 578 10.55 -1.99 16.93
C THR A 578 9.94 -2.64 18.16
N GLY A 579 10.79 -3.20 19.02
CA GLY A 579 10.44 -3.64 20.37
C GLY A 579 11.14 -2.83 21.45
N TRP A 580 10.63 -2.90 22.68
CA TRP A 580 11.08 -2.10 23.83
C TRP A 580 12.58 -2.24 24.14
N GLN A 581 13.20 -3.39 23.86
CA GLN A 581 14.63 -3.64 24.11
C GLN A 581 15.43 -4.00 22.87
N ARG A 582 14.75 -4.32 21.77
CA ARG A 582 15.38 -4.90 20.59
C ARG A 582 14.64 -4.46 19.34
N ILE A 583 15.42 -4.09 18.34
CA ILE A 583 14.95 -3.80 16.99
C ILE A 583 15.56 -4.86 16.08
N TYR A 584 14.78 -5.40 15.16
CA TYR A 584 15.29 -6.31 14.13
C TYR A 584 14.82 -5.87 12.74
N SER A 585 15.55 -6.28 11.72
CA SER A 585 15.17 -6.05 10.32
C SER A 585 14.26 -7.18 9.84
N HIS A 586 13.18 -6.84 9.16
CA HIS A 586 12.24 -7.80 8.58
C HIS A 586 12.00 -7.46 7.11
N GLU A 587 12.13 -8.46 6.24
CA GLU A 587 11.71 -8.31 4.84
C GLU A 587 10.19 -8.55 4.77
N LEU A 588 9.44 -7.45 4.69
CA LEU A 588 7.99 -7.48 4.52
C LEU A 588 7.63 -7.82 3.08
N ARG A 589 6.71 -8.76 2.90
CA ARG A 589 6.21 -9.20 1.58
C ARG A 589 4.69 -9.11 1.54
N THR A 590 4.13 -8.31 0.64
CA THR A 590 2.67 -8.26 0.45
C THR A 590 2.13 -9.55 -0.18
N SER A 591 0.83 -9.76 -0.08
CA SER A 591 0.13 -10.84 -0.78
C SER A 591 -0.12 -10.48 -2.24
N VAL A 592 -0.40 -11.48 -3.09
CA VAL A 592 -0.84 -11.24 -4.49
C VAL A 592 -2.21 -10.59 -4.57
N ILE A 593 -2.95 -10.62 -3.47
CA ILE A 593 -4.26 -10.00 -3.32
C ILE A 593 -4.50 -9.67 -1.85
N GLY A 594 -5.21 -8.57 -1.57
CA GLY A 594 -5.37 -8.06 -0.20
C GLY A 594 -6.18 -8.96 0.73
N TYR A 595 -7.13 -9.73 0.19
CA TYR A 595 -7.99 -10.62 0.97
C TYR A 595 -7.24 -11.87 1.46
N LEU A 596 -7.40 -12.22 2.74
CA LEU A 596 -6.86 -13.45 3.32
C LEU A 596 -7.88 -14.59 3.19
N PHE A 597 -7.55 -15.63 2.42
CA PHE A 597 -8.41 -16.80 2.19
C PHE A 597 -8.31 -17.84 3.32
N GLU A 598 -8.51 -17.36 4.55
CA GLU A 598 -8.46 -18.16 5.76
C GLU A 598 -9.58 -17.71 6.71
N ASP A 599 -10.18 -18.67 7.42
CA ASP A 599 -11.10 -18.36 8.51
C ASP A 599 -10.32 -17.89 9.74
N LEU A 600 -10.80 -16.83 10.39
CA LEU A 600 -10.19 -16.35 11.63
C LEU A 600 -10.72 -17.15 12.83
N VAL A 601 -9.85 -17.95 13.44
CA VAL A 601 -10.16 -18.64 14.70
C VAL A 601 -9.80 -17.76 15.89
N ILE A 602 -10.79 -17.47 16.74
CA ILE A 602 -10.64 -16.66 17.96
C ILE A 602 -10.77 -17.57 19.18
N THR A 603 -9.77 -17.54 20.05
CA THR A 603 -9.76 -18.28 21.32
C THR A 603 -10.16 -17.39 22.48
N GLU A 604 -11.19 -17.77 23.21
CA GLU A 604 -11.61 -17.09 24.44
C GLU A 604 -10.63 -17.36 25.58
N ASN A 605 -10.07 -16.29 26.17
CA ASN A 605 -9.24 -16.34 27.38
C ASN A 605 -9.56 -15.14 28.28
N ILE A 606 -10.85 -14.97 28.57
CA ILE A 606 -11.38 -13.81 29.27
C ILE A 606 -10.82 -13.70 30.68
N ALA A 607 -10.16 -12.58 30.97
CA ALA A 607 -9.62 -12.25 32.29
C ALA A 607 -10.71 -12.24 33.37
N PRO A 608 -10.45 -12.71 34.60
CA PRO A 608 -11.46 -12.68 35.66
C PRO A 608 -11.92 -11.25 36.00
N LEU A 609 -13.23 -11.07 36.19
CA LEU A 609 -13.80 -9.77 36.58
C LEU A 609 -13.16 -9.26 37.88
N GLY A 610 -12.65 -8.02 37.87
CA GLY A 610 -12.02 -7.40 39.03
C GLY A 610 -10.57 -7.81 39.28
N ASN A 611 -9.91 -8.54 38.37
CA ASN A 611 -8.51 -8.96 38.50
C ASN A 611 -7.48 -7.80 38.45
N GLY A 612 -7.91 -6.54 38.46
CA GLY A 612 -7.05 -5.34 38.42
C GLY A 612 -6.92 -4.71 37.03
N VAL A 613 -6.97 -5.52 35.97
CA VAL A 613 -6.93 -5.05 34.57
C VAL A 613 -8.26 -5.19 33.84
N ARG A 614 -9.24 -5.90 34.42
CA ARG A 614 -10.63 -5.96 33.94
C ARG A 614 -11.59 -5.21 34.89
N PRO A 615 -11.95 -3.95 34.60
CA PRO A 615 -12.81 -3.15 35.45
C PRO A 615 -14.31 -3.52 35.37
N GLY A 616 -14.76 -4.21 34.32
CA GLY A 616 -16.18 -4.60 34.17
C GLY A 616 -17.13 -3.44 33.84
N THR A 617 -16.60 -2.27 33.49
CA THR A 617 -17.43 -1.11 33.13
C THR A 617 -17.93 -1.27 31.70
N ILE A 618 -19.24 -1.21 31.49
CA ILE A 618 -19.85 -1.34 30.15
C ILE A 618 -20.02 0.04 29.51
N THR A 619 -19.67 0.14 28.24
CA THR A 619 -19.62 1.38 27.46
C THR A 619 -19.92 1.07 26.00
N LYS A 620 -20.68 1.95 25.32
CA LYS A 620 -20.84 1.87 23.86
C LYS A 620 -19.48 2.00 23.18
N LYS A 621 -19.23 1.18 22.17
CA LYS A 621 -18.03 1.26 21.36
C LYS A 621 -18.27 2.17 20.17
N GLU A 622 -17.34 3.08 19.98
CA GLU A 622 -17.33 4.13 18.95
C GLU A 622 -16.06 4.02 18.09
N TYR A 623 -15.10 3.18 18.50
CA TYR A 623 -13.82 3.01 17.84
C TYR A 623 -13.31 1.57 17.94
N ILE A 624 -12.39 1.23 17.04
CA ILE A 624 -11.44 0.12 17.19
C ILE A 624 -10.05 0.74 17.27
N CYS A 625 -9.30 0.44 18.33
CA CYS A 625 -7.96 0.99 18.57
C CYS A 625 -6.90 -0.08 18.33
N VAL A 626 -6.16 0.06 17.24
CA VAL A 626 -5.05 -0.83 16.87
C VAL A 626 -3.76 -0.41 17.58
N HIS A 627 -3.06 -1.40 18.11
CA HIS A 627 -1.74 -1.30 18.74
C HIS A 627 -0.79 -2.32 18.11
N ASP A 628 0.50 -2.15 18.39
CA ASP A 628 1.45 -3.24 18.36
C ASP A 628 2.02 -3.49 19.75
N THR A 629 2.40 -4.73 20.03
CA THR A 629 2.83 -5.16 21.37
C THR A 629 4.08 -4.44 21.85
N GLY A 630 4.88 -3.88 20.92
CA GLY A 630 6.17 -3.29 21.22
C GLY A 630 7.14 -4.28 21.88
N ASP A 631 6.95 -5.57 21.62
CA ASP A 631 7.73 -6.68 22.15
C ASP A 631 7.89 -7.75 21.08
N VAL A 632 9.14 -8.14 20.84
CA VAL A 632 9.53 -9.03 19.74
C VAL A 632 9.73 -10.48 20.19
N ASP A 633 9.56 -10.78 21.48
CA ASP A 633 9.80 -12.11 22.03
C ASP A 633 8.49 -12.84 22.37
N PHE A 634 7.44 -12.11 22.74
CA PHE A 634 6.19 -12.67 23.27
C PHE A 634 5.15 -12.90 22.18
N THR A 635 4.58 -14.11 22.19
CA THR A 635 3.47 -14.51 21.32
C THR A 635 2.14 -13.91 21.81
N ALA A 636 1.10 -13.98 20.97
CA ALA A 636 -0.25 -13.57 21.34
C ALA A 636 -0.77 -14.35 22.56
N LYS A 637 -0.39 -15.63 22.67
CA LYS A 637 -0.71 -16.46 23.84
C LYS A 637 -0.06 -15.95 25.13
N ASP A 638 1.20 -15.53 25.07
CA ASP A 638 1.92 -15.01 26.24
C ASP A 638 1.30 -13.69 26.72
N TRP A 639 0.95 -12.81 25.79
CA TRP A 639 0.25 -11.56 26.05
C TRP A 639 -1.17 -11.77 26.57
N SER A 640 -1.91 -12.73 26.02
CA SER A 640 -3.22 -13.13 26.52
C SER A 640 -3.14 -13.63 27.97
N ASN A 641 -2.17 -14.49 28.27
CA ASN A 641 -1.92 -14.97 29.64
C ASN A 641 -1.50 -13.85 30.60
N THR A 642 -0.77 -12.84 30.12
CA THR A 642 -0.38 -11.67 30.90
C THR A 642 -1.60 -10.87 31.35
N VAL A 643 -2.58 -10.66 30.46
CA VAL A 643 -3.87 -10.00 30.78
C VAL A 643 -4.71 -10.87 31.72
N TYR A 644 -4.83 -12.17 31.44
CA TYR A 644 -5.62 -13.09 32.26
C TYR A 644 -5.12 -13.15 33.71
N ASN A 645 -3.81 -13.29 33.89
CA ASN A 645 -3.19 -13.43 35.21
C ASN A 645 -2.92 -12.09 35.92
N ASN A 646 -3.09 -10.95 35.25
CA ASN A 646 -2.62 -9.64 35.70
C ASN A 646 -1.16 -9.69 36.20
N TYR A 647 -0.28 -10.23 35.35
CA TYR A 647 1.12 -10.42 35.70
C TYR A 647 1.99 -10.37 34.46
N ASN A 648 2.96 -9.47 34.45
CA ASN A 648 3.93 -9.35 33.37
C ASN A 648 5.23 -10.11 33.76
N PRO A 649 5.51 -11.25 33.12
CA PRO A 649 6.69 -12.07 33.43
C PRO A 649 8.02 -11.40 33.04
N LEU A 650 8.05 -10.48 32.07
CA LEU A 650 9.27 -9.74 31.69
C LEU A 650 9.74 -8.82 32.83
N THR A 651 8.80 -8.22 33.55
CA THR A 651 9.10 -7.27 34.63
C THR A 651 8.99 -7.86 36.04
N GLY A 652 8.40 -9.06 36.17
CA GLY A 652 8.10 -9.69 37.45
C GLY A 652 7.06 -8.93 38.29
N LYS A 653 6.22 -8.09 37.66
CA LYS A 653 5.27 -7.19 38.33
C LYS A 653 3.84 -7.39 37.83
N THR A 654 2.87 -6.86 38.57
CA THR A 654 1.48 -6.74 38.11
C THR A 654 1.42 -5.95 36.82
N TYR A 655 0.60 -6.39 35.87
CA TYR A 655 0.46 -5.71 34.59
C TYR A 655 -0.55 -4.57 34.68
N GLY A 656 -0.24 -3.43 34.09
CA GLY A 656 -1.07 -2.22 34.23
C GLY A 656 -2.11 -2.02 33.13
N ALA A 657 -2.06 -2.84 32.07
CA ALA A 657 -2.83 -2.63 30.85
C ALA A 657 -3.75 -3.83 30.54
N SER A 658 -4.73 -3.60 29.68
CA SER A 658 -5.59 -4.62 29.10
C SER A 658 -6.14 -4.17 27.77
N TYR A 659 -6.50 -5.14 26.94
CA TYR A 659 -7.05 -4.98 25.60
C TYR A 659 -7.99 -6.16 25.35
N GLN A 660 -8.98 -5.96 24.48
CA GLN A 660 -9.98 -6.96 24.15
C GLN A 660 -9.34 -8.10 23.37
N TYR A 661 -8.45 -7.79 22.42
CA TYR A 661 -7.82 -8.82 21.58
C TYR A 661 -6.30 -8.70 21.52
N VAL A 662 -5.65 -9.84 21.31
CA VAL A 662 -4.25 -9.90 20.88
C VAL A 662 -4.11 -10.96 19.80
N ILE A 663 -3.34 -10.65 18.76
CA ILE A 663 -3.20 -11.48 17.57
C ILE A 663 -1.75 -11.52 17.07
N ASP A 664 -1.30 -12.70 16.66
CA ASP A 664 -0.02 -12.92 15.99
C ASP A 664 -0.22 -13.72 14.68
N ALA A 665 0.87 -14.20 14.08
CA ALA A 665 0.79 -15.01 12.85
C ALA A 665 0.15 -16.40 13.05
N LYS A 666 -0.12 -16.83 14.29
CA LYS A 666 -0.59 -18.18 14.65
C LYS A 666 -1.94 -18.17 15.37
N ASP A 667 -2.09 -17.35 16.39
CA ASP A 667 -3.23 -17.35 17.30
C ASP A 667 -3.89 -15.95 17.41
N CYS A 668 -5.18 -15.96 17.73
CA CYS A 668 -5.93 -14.76 18.12
C CYS A 668 -6.69 -15.06 19.42
N TYR A 669 -6.53 -14.19 20.42
CA TYR A 669 -7.15 -14.36 21.73
C TYR A 669 -8.07 -13.19 22.09
N HIS A 670 -9.22 -13.51 22.67
CA HIS A 670 -10.19 -12.56 23.24
C HIS A 670 -10.06 -12.56 24.78
N ASN A 671 -9.65 -11.43 25.35
CA ASN A 671 -9.23 -11.30 26.76
C ASN A 671 -10.20 -10.51 27.63
N ILE A 672 -10.97 -9.58 27.04
CA ILE A 672 -11.93 -8.72 27.73
C ILE A 672 -13.17 -8.61 26.82
N PRO A 673 -14.41 -8.76 27.33
CA PRO A 673 -15.59 -8.65 26.48
C PRO A 673 -15.66 -7.33 25.71
N ASP A 674 -16.13 -7.39 24.47
CA ASP A 674 -16.16 -6.24 23.54
C ASP A 674 -16.83 -5.00 24.09
N ASN A 675 -17.91 -5.15 24.89
CA ASN A 675 -18.65 -4.03 25.44
C ASN A 675 -18.06 -3.47 26.75
N GLU A 676 -17.03 -4.12 27.31
CA GLU A 676 -16.35 -3.67 28.53
C GLU A 676 -15.20 -2.71 28.22
N ARG A 677 -14.92 -1.82 29.16
CA ARG A 677 -13.72 -0.97 29.18
C ARG A 677 -12.46 -1.81 29.39
N SER A 678 -11.39 -1.45 28.69
CA SER A 678 -10.03 -1.95 28.87
C SER A 678 -9.04 -0.78 29.07
N PHE A 679 -7.78 -1.06 29.40
CA PHE A 679 -6.75 -0.07 29.71
C PHE A 679 -5.59 -0.13 28.70
N HIS A 680 -5.71 0.56 27.56
CA HIS A 680 -4.72 0.46 26.47
C HIS A 680 -4.38 1.79 25.76
N ALA A 681 -5.26 2.79 25.73
CA ALA A 681 -5.11 3.97 24.86
C ALA A 681 -4.39 5.18 25.49
N GLY A 682 -4.05 5.11 26.78
CA GLY A 682 -3.32 6.18 27.46
C GLY A 682 -4.11 7.48 27.71
N ASP A 683 -5.43 7.48 27.52
CA ASP A 683 -6.31 8.65 27.69
C ASP A 683 -7.09 8.67 29.02
N GLY A 684 -6.77 7.76 29.95
CA GLY A 684 -7.38 7.72 31.28
C GLY A 684 -8.84 7.26 31.25
N ASN A 685 -9.74 7.99 31.91
CA ASN A 685 -11.18 7.69 31.97
C ASN A 685 -12.03 8.55 31.03
N ARG A 686 -11.41 9.16 30.02
CA ARG A 686 -12.05 10.08 29.08
C ARG A 686 -13.03 9.32 28.20
N SER A 687 -14.30 9.72 28.25
CA SER A 687 -15.36 9.14 27.42
C SER A 687 -15.57 9.91 26.13
N TYR A 688 -15.95 9.19 25.09
CA TYR A 688 -16.38 9.77 23.83
C TYR A 688 -17.48 10.82 24.02
N GLU A 689 -17.31 11.95 23.34
CA GLU A 689 -18.28 13.05 23.28
C GLU A 689 -18.02 13.85 22.00
N GLU A 690 -19.08 14.13 21.25
CA GLU A 690 -19.08 15.01 20.07
C GLU A 690 -19.65 16.39 20.45
N ILE A 691 -19.02 17.46 19.98
CA ILE A 691 -19.44 18.84 20.24
C ILE A 691 -19.79 19.50 18.89
N ALA A 692 -20.99 20.05 18.79
CA ALA A 692 -21.40 20.81 17.61
C ALA A 692 -20.49 22.03 17.41
N SER A 693 -19.91 22.17 16.22
CA SER A 693 -18.95 23.25 15.93
C SER A 693 -19.60 24.60 15.63
N GLY A 694 -20.90 24.58 15.24
CA GLY A 694 -21.58 25.75 14.67
C GLY A 694 -21.32 25.95 13.17
N ILE A 695 -20.41 25.17 12.57
CA ILE A 695 -19.97 25.30 11.16
C ILE A 695 -20.63 24.20 10.33
N TYR A 696 -21.07 24.57 9.12
CA TYR A 696 -21.74 23.66 8.19
C TYR A 696 -20.84 23.33 7.00
N GLY A 697 -20.93 22.11 6.50
CA GLY A 697 -20.16 21.64 5.36
C GLY A 697 -20.53 20.22 4.95
N THR A 698 -19.98 19.82 3.80
CA THR A 698 -20.21 18.49 3.20
C THR A 698 -18.93 17.67 3.08
N ASP A 699 -17.77 18.30 3.29
CA ASP A 699 -16.48 17.64 3.18
C ASP A 699 -16.23 16.78 4.43
N LYS A 700 -16.07 15.46 4.21
CA LYS A 700 -15.90 14.45 5.26
C LYS A 700 -14.61 14.63 6.06
N TYR A 701 -13.58 15.23 5.47
CA TYR A 701 -12.28 15.44 6.09
C TYR A 701 -11.89 16.92 6.00
N PRO A 702 -12.49 17.80 6.84
CA PRO A 702 -12.15 19.21 6.83
C PRO A 702 -10.78 19.47 7.44
N THR A 703 -10.15 20.57 7.04
CA THR A 703 -8.92 21.05 7.67
C THR A 703 -9.25 21.62 9.04
N ILE A 704 -8.62 21.08 10.10
CA ILE A 704 -8.84 21.52 11.47
C ILE A 704 -7.56 22.17 12.00
N THR A 705 -7.67 23.42 12.42
CA THR A 705 -6.55 24.23 12.93
C THR A 705 -6.88 24.85 14.27
N ILE A 706 -5.89 25.43 14.95
CA ILE A 706 -6.10 26.22 16.17
C ILE A 706 -5.83 27.69 15.86
N THR A 707 -6.81 28.53 16.16
CA THR A 707 -6.73 29.99 16.05
C THR A 707 -5.83 30.59 17.13
N ASP A 708 -5.30 31.79 16.90
CA ASP A 708 -4.41 32.50 17.84
C ASP A 708 -5.02 32.71 19.24
N ASP A 709 -6.35 32.72 19.35
CA ASP A 709 -7.07 32.84 20.61
C ASP A 709 -7.60 31.50 21.18
N GLY A 710 -7.11 30.37 20.65
CA GLY A 710 -7.23 29.04 21.26
C GLY A 710 -8.49 28.25 20.92
N TYR A 711 -9.21 28.61 19.86
CA TYR A 711 -10.36 27.85 19.38
C TYR A 711 -10.00 27.02 18.16
N TYR A 712 -10.69 25.89 17.97
CA TYR A 712 -10.63 25.17 16.71
C TYR A 712 -11.24 25.97 15.58
N ALA A 713 -10.61 25.94 14.42
CA ALA A 713 -11.19 26.38 13.16
C ALA A 713 -11.34 25.19 12.21
N ILE A 714 -12.42 25.18 11.45
CA ILE A 714 -12.75 24.15 10.46
C ILE A 714 -12.77 24.84 9.10
N ASN A 715 -11.90 24.41 8.18
CA ASN A 715 -11.70 25.04 6.87
C ASN A 715 -11.45 26.57 6.96
N GLY A 716 -10.70 26.98 8.00
CA GLY A 716 -10.38 28.38 8.28
C GLY A 716 -11.48 29.17 9.00
N GLU A 717 -12.70 28.63 9.13
CA GLU A 717 -13.77 29.26 9.90
C GLU A 717 -13.64 28.90 11.38
N LYS A 718 -13.59 29.91 12.25
CA LYS A 718 -13.48 29.72 13.71
C LYS A 718 -14.76 29.12 14.28
N SER A 719 -14.63 28.01 15.01
CA SER A 719 -15.73 27.36 15.73
C SER A 719 -15.94 27.93 17.14
N THR A 720 -16.98 27.46 17.82
CA THR A 720 -17.20 27.75 19.25
C THR A 720 -16.43 26.80 20.18
N ILE A 721 -15.66 25.86 19.64
CA ILE A 721 -15.01 24.79 20.40
C ILE A 721 -13.60 25.22 20.78
N VAL A 722 -13.31 25.25 22.08
CA VAL A 722 -12.00 25.62 22.63
C VAL A 722 -11.05 24.42 22.55
N ALA A 723 -9.84 24.64 22.02
CA ALA A 723 -8.77 23.64 22.05
C ALA A 723 -8.20 23.54 23.48
N PRO A 724 -7.66 22.37 23.90
CA PRO A 724 -7.03 22.26 25.21
C PRO A 724 -5.83 23.19 25.32
N THR A 725 -5.52 23.61 26.55
CA THR A 725 -4.32 24.41 26.85
C THR A 725 -3.16 23.51 27.24
N GLY A 726 -1.93 24.01 27.11
CA GLY A 726 -0.76 23.38 27.67
C GLY A 726 -0.74 23.41 29.21
N PRO A 727 0.27 22.78 29.84
CA PRO A 727 0.34 22.59 31.30
C PRO A 727 0.41 23.91 32.09
N ASN A 728 0.82 25.02 31.46
CA ASN A 728 0.90 26.34 32.10
C ASN A 728 -0.25 27.27 31.65
N GLY A 729 -1.28 26.73 30.99
CA GLY A 729 -2.42 27.49 30.47
C GLY A 729 -2.14 28.23 29.16
N GLU A 730 -1.02 27.93 28.50
CA GLU A 730 -0.69 28.47 27.18
C GLU A 730 -1.62 27.94 26.09
N ILE A 731 -1.89 28.78 25.09
CA ILE A 731 -2.63 28.40 23.89
C ILE A 731 -1.73 27.50 23.04
N LEU A 732 -2.24 26.32 22.71
CA LEU A 732 -1.58 25.36 21.83
C LEU A 732 -1.75 25.76 20.35
N LYS A 733 -0.85 25.29 19.50
CA LYS A 733 -0.81 25.55 18.05
C LYS A 733 -1.34 24.36 17.28
N THR A 734 -1.70 24.56 16.01
CA THR A 734 -2.08 23.48 15.10
C THR A 734 -1.05 22.34 15.06
N SER A 735 0.25 22.65 15.15
CA SER A 735 1.34 21.67 15.22
C SER A 735 1.32 20.77 16.47
N ASP A 736 0.56 21.16 17.51
CA ASP A 736 0.39 20.36 18.72
C ASP A 736 -0.73 19.33 18.55
N ILE A 737 -1.57 19.41 17.52
CA ILE A 737 -2.45 18.31 17.12
C ILE A 737 -1.56 17.15 16.67
N ASN A 738 -1.89 15.93 17.09
CA ASN A 738 -1.21 14.76 16.53
C ASN A 738 -1.47 14.68 15.02
N ASP A 739 -0.60 13.97 14.29
CA ASP A 739 -0.75 13.85 12.83
C ASP A 739 -2.11 13.24 12.46
N TYR A 740 -2.64 12.34 13.29
CA TYR A 740 -3.98 11.75 13.20
C TYR A 740 -5.19 12.71 13.27
N GLY A 741 -4.96 13.97 13.62
CA GLY A 741 -5.98 15.00 13.64
C GLY A 741 -7.02 14.81 14.74
N ILE A 742 -8.18 15.44 14.53
CA ILE A 742 -9.27 15.48 15.50
C ILE A 742 -10.47 14.77 14.90
N ARG A 743 -11.21 13.99 15.70
CA ARG A 743 -12.47 13.39 15.25
C ARG A 743 -13.36 14.49 14.70
N CYS A 744 -13.80 14.32 13.46
CA CYS A 744 -14.81 15.16 12.87
C CYS A 744 -15.86 14.27 12.21
N VAL A 745 -17.14 14.58 12.45
CA VAL A 745 -18.28 13.94 11.79
C VAL A 745 -19.25 15.00 11.31
N ILE A 746 -20.01 14.67 10.26
CA ILE A 746 -21.10 15.51 9.75
C ILE A 746 -22.43 14.90 10.17
N ARG A 747 -23.31 15.70 10.79
CA ARG A 747 -24.71 15.35 11.05
C ARG A 747 -25.59 16.49 10.55
N ASP A 748 -26.55 16.16 9.69
CA ASP A 748 -27.49 17.13 9.10
C ASP A 748 -26.78 18.36 8.49
N GLY A 749 -25.64 18.13 7.83
CA GLY A 749 -24.80 19.16 7.20
C GLY A 749 -23.94 20.01 8.15
N GLN A 750 -23.95 19.73 9.46
CA GLN A 750 -23.13 20.43 10.45
C GLN A 750 -21.94 19.57 10.90
N TYR A 751 -20.77 20.19 11.09
CA TYR A 751 -19.60 19.55 11.67
C TYR A 751 -19.70 19.41 13.19
N TYR A 752 -19.34 18.24 13.69
CA TYR A 752 -19.15 17.94 15.11
C TYR A 752 -17.72 17.49 15.34
N LEU A 753 -17.04 18.10 16.32
CA LEU A 753 -15.70 17.69 16.71
C LEU A 753 -15.74 16.80 17.94
N GLY A 754 -14.95 15.74 17.95
CA GLY A 754 -14.72 14.96 19.16
C GLY A 754 -13.98 15.78 20.20
N LYS A 755 -14.26 15.50 21.48
CA LYS A 755 -13.56 16.14 22.59
C LYS A 755 -12.08 15.75 22.61
N THR A 756 -11.23 16.72 22.90
CA THR A 756 -9.78 16.58 22.88
C THR A 756 -9.13 16.95 24.22
N TRP A 757 -7.93 16.44 24.47
CA TRP A 757 -7.09 16.79 25.62
C TRP A 757 -5.64 16.91 25.19
N TYR A 758 -4.84 17.62 25.99
CA TYR A 758 -3.40 17.67 25.81
C TYR A 758 -2.71 16.57 26.63
N SER A 759 -2.01 15.68 25.94
CA SER A 759 -1.13 14.66 26.51
C SER A 759 0.20 15.29 26.88
N GLU A 760 0.44 15.50 28.17
CA GLU A 760 1.72 16.04 28.66
C GLU A 760 2.90 15.11 28.36
N THR A 761 2.67 13.79 28.37
CA THR A 761 3.70 12.78 28.08
C THR A 761 4.22 12.87 26.65
N TYR A 762 3.31 12.97 25.67
CA TYR A 762 3.66 12.97 24.26
C TYR A 762 3.66 14.36 23.64
N ARG A 763 3.28 15.38 24.43
CA ARG A 763 3.20 16.80 24.04
C ARG A 763 2.34 17.00 22.79
N LYS A 764 1.21 16.30 22.75
CA LYS A 764 0.26 16.31 21.64
C LYS A 764 -1.18 16.38 22.13
N ILE A 765 -2.03 16.98 21.32
CA ILE A 765 -3.48 16.95 21.49
C ILE A 765 -3.98 15.62 20.95
N GLY A 766 -4.68 14.87 21.80
CA GLY A 766 -5.30 13.59 21.46
C GLY A 766 -6.82 13.61 21.68
N ASN A 767 -7.49 12.61 21.13
CA ASN A 767 -8.94 12.46 21.18
C ASN A 767 -9.40 11.68 22.43
N TYR A 768 -10.65 11.89 22.85
CA TYR A 768 -11.27 11.16 23.97
C TYR A 768 -11.79 9.79 23.51
N GLY A 769 -12.02 8.89 24.47
CA GLY A 769 -12.79 7.67 24.25
C GLY A 769 -11.95 6.44 23.93
N GLY A 770 -10.63 6.51 24.06
CA GLY A 770 -9.73 5.40 23.82
C GLY A 770 -10.04 4.22 24.74
N ASN A 771 -9.74 4.34 26.04
CA ASN A 771 -10.00 3.25 26.99
C ASN A 771 -11.49 2.91 27.12
N ASN A 772 -12.34 3.94 27.25
CA ASN A 772 -13.76 3.74 27.51
C ASN A 772 -14.50 3.24 26.27
N ASN A 773 -14.32 3.86 25.12
CA ASN A 773 -15.20 3.70 23.97
C ASN A 773 -14.55 2.99 22.78
N SER A 774 -13.35 2.44 22.91
CA SER A 774 -12.77 1.61 21.86
C SER A 774 -12.64 0.14 22.23
N ILE A 775 -12.54 -0.70 21.21
CA ILE A 775 -12.08 -2.08 21.29
C ILE A 775 -10.57 -2.06 21.01
N GLY A 776 -9.75 -2.33 22.02
CA GLY A 776 -8.29 -2.38 21.91
C GLY A 776 -7.81 -3.72 21.37
N ILE A 777 -6.94 -3.68 20.36
CA ILE A 777 -6.34 -4.87 19.74
C ILE A 777 -4.83 -4.72 19.67
N GLU A 778 -4.10 -5.67 20.25
CA GLU A 778 -2.64 -5.76 20.15
C GLU A 778 -2.24 -6.66 18.97
N SER A 779 -1.50 -6.10 18.02
CA SER A 779 -0.81 -6.86 16.97
C SER A 779 0.59 -7.23 17.45
N CYS A 780 0.89 -8.52 17.57
CA CYS A 780 2.25 -8.95 17.89
C CYS A 780 3.25 -8.57 16.80
N VAL A 781 4.48 -8.31 17.22
CA VAL A 781 5.64 -8.06 16.35
C VAL A 781 6.79 -9.05 16.65
N THR A 782 6.41 -10.28 16.98
CA THR A 782 7.32 -11.37 17.37
C THR A 782 8.36 -11.65 16.28
N GLU A 783 9.63 -11.72 16.65
CA GLU A 783 10.69 -12.06 15.71
C GLU A 783 10.51 -13.47 15.15
N GLY A 784 10.60 -13.59 13.83
CA GLY A 784 10.39 -14.84 13.10
C GLY A 784 8.96 -15.07 12.61
N ASP A 785 7.98 -14.30 13.06
CA ASP A 785 6.63 -14.30 12.48
C ASP A 785 6.61 -13.49 11.16
N ASP A 786 5.70 -13.84 10.26
CA ASP A 786 5.38 -13.06 9.06
C ASP A 786 4.49 -11.87 9.47
N ILE A 787 5.12 -10.69 9.60
CA ILE A 787 4.47 -9.48 10.12
C ILE A 787 3.31 -9.03 9.23
N TYR A 788 3.44 -9.16 7.91
CA TYR A 788 2.36 -8.79 7.00
C TYR A 788 1.17 -9.75 7.13
N TYR A 789 1.43 -11.05 7.29
CA TYR A 789 0.37 -12.02 7.54
C TYR A 789 -0.34 -11.75 8.87
N THR A 790 0.39 -11.37 9.93
CA THR A 790 -0.22 -10.90 11.18
C THR A 790 -1.16 -9.71 10.92
N TRP A 791 -0.75 -8.74 10.10
CA TRP A 791 -1.60 -7.59 9.74
C TRP A 791 -2.81 -7.97 8.89
N GLN A 792 -2.72 -8.97 8.00
CA GLN A 792 -3.89 -9.47 7.27
C GLN A 792 -4.89 -10.15 8.21
N ARG A 793 -4.41 -10.96 9.16
CA ARG A 793 -5.28 -11.57 10.18
C ARG A 793 -5.92 -10.52 11.07
N LEU A 794 -5.17 -9.50 11.46
CA LEU A 794 -5.67 -8.35 12.19
C LEU A 794 -6.74 -7.61 11.38
N ALA A 795 -6.54 -7.41 10.07
CA ALA A 795 -7.51 -6.73 9.23
C ALA A 795 -8.85 -7.48 9.17
N LYS A 796 -8.80 -8.81 9.06
CA LYS A 796 -9.97 -9.69 9.12
C LYS A 796 -10.71 -9.60 10.47
N LEU A 797 -9.97 -9.54 11.58
CA LEU A 797 -10.54 -9.31 12.91
C LEU A 797 -11.25 -7.94 12.99
N VAL A 798 -10.59 -6.88 12.52
CA VAL A 798 -11.13 -5.52 12.54
C VAL A 798 -12.39 -5.42 11.67
N ALA A 799 -12.40 -6.00 10.47
CA ALA A 799 -13.57 -6.02 9.59
C ALA A 799 -14.78 -6.72 10.24
N LYS A 800 -14.54 -7.85 10.92
CA LYS A 800 -15.56 -8.55 11.71
C LYS A 800 -16.10 -7.66 12.84
N LEU A 801 -15.22 -7.01 13.60
CA LEU A 801 -15.63 -6.14 14.71
C LEU A 801 -16.36 -4.88 14.24
N MET A 802 -16.00 -4.34 13.08
CA MET A 802 -16.71 -3.22 12.46
C MET A 802 -18.16 -3.60 12.17
N ASP A 803 -18.36 -4.74 11.51
CA ASP A 803 -19.66 -5.27 11.16
C ASP A 803 -20.54 -5.56 12.40
N GLU A 804 -19.96 -6.13 13.46
CA GLU A 804 -20.70 -6.48 14.68
C GLU A 804 -21.05 -5.27 15.57
N ASN A 805 -20.35 -4.14 15.40
CA ASN A 805 -20.52 -2.96 16.24
C ASN A 805 -21.09 -1.75 15.48
N ASP A 806 -21.49 -1.91 14.22
CA ASP A 806 -21.99 -0.82 13.36
C ASP A 806 -20.96 0.33 13.25
N LEU A 807 -19.69 -0.03 13.05
CA LEU A 807 -18.57 0.89 12.90
C LEU A 807 -18.09 0.95 11.46
N THR A 808 -17.53 2.09 11.08
CA THR A 808 -16.97 2.35 9.76
C THR A 808 -15.44 2.33 9.80
N ILE A 809 -14.81 2.38 8.62
CA ILE A 809 -13.35 2.43 8.50
C ILE A 809 -12.75 3.69 9.17
N ASP A 810 -13.52 4.76 9.36
CA ASP A 810 -13.07 5.98 10.06
C ASP A 810 -13.00 5.82 11.57
N ASP A 811 -13.70 4.81 12.10
CA ASP A 811 -13.71 4.47 13.52
C ASP A 811 -12.54 3.52 13.87
N VAL A 812 -11.83 3.00 12.87
CA VAL A 812 -10.58 2.27 13.04
C VAL A 812 -9.44 3.27 13.16
N VAL A 813 -8.91 3.38 14.37
CA VAL A 813 -7.87 4.34 14.77
C VAL A 813 -6.72 3.63 15.49
N THR A 814 -5.70 4.38 15.87
CA THR A 814 -4.51 3.85 16.56
C THR A 814 -4.40 4.40 17.98
N HIS A 815 -3.49 3.86 18.78
CA HIS A 815 -3.13 4.50 20.06
C HIS A 815 -2.72 5.97 19.85
N HIS A 816 -1.96 6.25 18.78
CA HIS A 816 -1.50 7.60 18.45
C HIS A 816 -2.65 8.63 18.43
N TYR A 817 -3.81 8.23 17.89
CA TYR A 817 -5.02 9.03 17.82
C TYR A 817 -5.48 9.61 19.17
N PHE A 818 -5.30 8.83 20.25
CA PHE A 818 -5.82 9.17 21.59
C PHE A 818 -4.82 9.92 22.46
N SER A 819 -3.52 9.66 22.30
CA SER A 819 -2.50 10.20 23.22
C SER A 819 -1.29 10.83 22.53
N GLY A 820 -1.05 10.57 21.25
CA GLY A 820 0.17 10.93 20.54
C GLY A 820 1.32 9.92 20.69
N LYS A 821 1.10 8.78 21.36
CA LYS A 821 2.10 7.69 21.41
C LYS A 821 2.35 7.16 19.99
N ASN A 822 3.60 7.00 19.57
CA ASN A 822 3.90 6.32 18.30
C ASN A 822 3.56 4.83 18.39
N CYS A 823 2.29 4.46 18.17
CA CYS A 823 1.80 3.08 18.26
C CYS A 823 0.53 2.92 17.39
N PRO A 824 0.42 1.88 16.53
CA PRO A 824 1.38 0.77 16.32
C PRO A 824 2.68 1.25 15.65
N GLN A 825 3.80 1.14 16.36
CA GLN A 825 5.06 1.77 15.98
C GLN A 825 5.61 1.19 14.68
N THR A 826 5.69 -0.13 14.60
CA THR A 826 6.25 -0.85 13.44
C THR A 826 5.44 -0.55 12.19
N MET A 827 4.11 -0.60 12.28
CA MET A 827 3.23 -0.34 11.13
C MET A 827 3.29 1.12 10.67
N ARG A 828 3.39 2.07 11.61
CA ARG A 828 3.50 3.51 11.31
C ARG A 828 4.85 3.85 10.68
N GLU A 829 5.95 3.42 11.30
CA GLU A 829 7.31 3.65 10.78
C GLU A 829 7.55 2.95 9.44
N ALA A 830 6.87 1.83 9.18
CA ALA A 830 6.89 1.18 7.87
C ALA A 830 6.08 1.96 6.81
N GLY A 831 5.20 2.90 7.19
CA GLY A 831 4.28 3.58 6.28
C GLY A 831 3.11 2.72 5.82
N PHE A 832 2.75 1.67 6.57
CA PHE A 832 1.77 0.64 6.17
C PHE A 832 0.38 0.81 6.79
N TYR A 833 0.13 1.83 7.61
CA TYR A 833 -1.17 1.97 8.28
C TYR A 833 -2.34 2.14 7.29
N MET A 834 -2.16 2.91 6.22
CA MET A 834 -3.21 3.06 5.20
C MET A 834 -3.39 1.82 4.34
N HIS A 835 -2.28 1.14 4.03
CA HIS A 835 -2.36 -0.18 3.43
C HIS A 835 -3.15 -1.15 4.32
N PHE A 836 -2.92 -1.13 5.63
CA PHE A 836 -3.69 -1.91 6.60
C PHE A 836 -5.19 -1.54 6.58
N LYS A 837 -5.55 -0.25 6.53
CA LYS A 837 -6.97 0.16 6.37
C LYS A 837 -7.58 -0.36 5.06
N LYS A 838 -6.85 -0.35 3.94
CA LYS A 838 -7.28 -0.99 2.68
C LYS A 838 -7.53 -2.49 2.86
N LEU A 839 -6.67 -3.20 3.60
CA LEU A 839 -6.89 -4.61 3.92
C LEU A 839 -8.20 -4.81 4.72
N VAL A 840 -8.49 -3.92 5.68
CA VAL A 840 -9.74 -3.97 6.47
C VAL A 840 -10.97 -3.77 5.58
N GLU A 841 -10.94 -2.79 4.67
CA GLU A 841 -12.04 -2.55 3.72
C GLU A 841 -12.25 -3.73 2.78
N ILE A 842 -11.16 -4.36 2.34
CA ILE A 842 -11.20 -5.56 1.52
C ILE A 842 -11.88 -6.71 2.27
N GLU A 843 -11.43 -6.98 3.49
CA GLU A 843 -12.01 -8.00 4.36
C GLU A 843 -13.49 -7.73 4.67
N TYR A 844 -13.85 -6.47 4.93
CA TYR A 844 -15.23 -6.06 5.19
C TYR A 844 -16.14 -6.26 3.97
N THR A 845 -15.68 -5.88 2.78
CA THR A 845 -16.44 -6.04 1.54
C THR A 845 -16.67 -7.52 1.24
N VAL A 846 -15.63 -8.35 1.36
CA VAL A 846 -15.75 -9.80 1.15
C VAL A 846 -16.65 -10.45 2.20
N LEU A 847 -16.60 -9.99 3.46
CA LEU A 847 -17.53 -10.43 4.51
C LEU A 847 -18.99 -10.17 4.11
N GLN A 848 -19.31 -9.03 3.47
CA GLN A 848 -20.66 -8.77 2.97
C GLN A 848 -21.07 -9.72 1.84
N PHE A 849 -20.15 -10.08 0.93
CA PHE A 849 -20.44 -11.11 -0.08
C PHE A 849 -20.70 -12.47 0.55
N VAL A 850 -19.88 -12.90 1.52
CA VAL A 850 -20.06 -14.18 2.21
C VAL A 850 -21.42 -14.24 2.91
N LYS A 851 -21.87 -13.14 3.53
CA LYS A 851 -23.22 -13.05 4.13
C LYS A 851 -24.36 -13.18 3.12
N GLN A 852 -24.13 -12.84 1.86
CA GLN A 852 -25.08 -13.03 0.76
C GLN A 852 -25.06 -14.45 0.17
N GLY A 853 -24.29 -15.38 0.77
CA GLY A 853 -24.22 -16.78 0.37
C GLY A 853 -23.13 -17.10 -0.66
N TYR A 854 -22.23 -16.18 -0.96
CA TYR A 854 -21.07 -16.46 -1.81
C TYR A 854 -20.03 -17.29 -1.06
N ASN A 855 -19.51 -18.32 -1.72
CA ASN A 855 -18.34 -19.08 -1.30
C ASN A 855 -17.16 -18.71 -2.20
N ILE A 856 -16.05 -18.29 -1.60
CA ILE A 856 -14.92 -17.69 -2.31
C ILE A 856 -13.66 -18.46 -1.96
N SER A 857 -12.92 -18.92 -2.97
CA SER A 857 -11.68 -19.67 -2.77
C SER A 857 -10.56 -19.22 -3.70
N PHE A 858 -9.33 -19.51 -3.28
CA PHE A 858 -8.09 -19.18 -3.97
C PHE A 858 -7.27 -20.44 -4.24
N VAL A 859 -6.72 -20.56 -5.43
CA VAL A 859 -5.80 -21.63 -5.80
C VAL A 859 -4.56 -21.02 -6.45
N SER A 860 -3.39 -21.24 -5.86
CA SER A 860 -2.12 -20.84 -6.47
C SER A 860 -1.71 -21.83 -7.54
N ASN A 861 -1.32 -21.33 -8.72
CA ASN A 861 -0.67 -22.15 -9.75
C ASN A 861 0.85 -22.22 -9.54
N ASN A 862 1.39 -21.42 -8.61
CA ASN A 862 2.82 -21.30 -8.30
C ASN A 862 3.06 -21.47 -6.79
N THR A 863 2.67 -22.63 -6.25
CA THR A 863 2.69 -22.92 -4.80
C THR A 863 4.06 -22.81 -4.11
N GLU A 864 5.15 -22.86 -4.88
CA GLU A 864 6.51 -22.62 -4.39
C GLU A 864 6.79 -21.14 -4.03
N TYR A 865 6.03 -20.21 -4.60
CA TYR A 865 6.19 -18.76 -4.40
C TYR A 865 5.00 -18.14 -3.67
N VAL A 866 3.78 -18.60 -3.98
CA VAL A 866 2.53 -18.09 -3.42
C VAL A 866 1.75 -19.26 -2.84
N ASN A 867 1.43 -19.25 -1.54
CA ASN A 867 0.62 -20.31 -0.96
C ASN A 867 -0.87 -20.16 -1.32
N ASN A 868 -1.70 -21.13 -0.95
CA ASN A 868 -3.15 -21.09 -1.24
C ASN A 868 -3.95 -20.08 -0.38
N LEU A 869 -3.27 -19.24 0.41
CA LEU A 869 -3.86 -18.10 1.11
C LEU A 869 -3.60 -16.78 0.37
N GLY A 870 -2.90 -16.82 -0.77
CA GLY A 870 -2.46 -15.64 -1.51
C GLY A 870 -1.17 -14.99 -0.95
N ARG A 871 -0.54 -15.58 0.07
CA ARG A 871 0.71 -15.06 0.66
C ARG A 871 1.90 -15.37 -0.24
N VAL A 872 2.72 -14.36 -0.51
CA VAL A 872 4.05 -14.54 -1.09
C VAL A 872 4.99 -15.08 -0.03
N ILE A 873 5.39 -16.35 -0.14
CA ILE A 873 6.23 -17.05 0.82
C ILE A 873 7.69 -17.14 0.39
N LYS A 874 7.98 -16.84 -0.88
CA LYS A 874 9.33 -16.91 -1.45
C LYS A 874 9.53 -15.79 -2.47
N THR A 875 10.68 -15.13 -2.42
CA THR A 875 11.12 -14.17 -3.44
C THR A 875 12.02 -14.87 -4.46
N SER A 876 12.24 -14.22 -5.59
CA SER A 876 13.09 -14.70 -6.67
C SER A 876 14.16 -13.65 -6.97
N PRO A 877 15.41 -14.04 -7.30
CA PRO A 877 16.46 -13.11 -7.71
C PRO A 877 16.13 -12.42 -9.05
N VAL A 878 15.23 -13.00 -9.84
CA VAL A 878 14.61 -12.38 -11.02
C VAL A 878 13.15 -12.10 -10.76
N ALA A 879 12.59 -11.04 -11.35
CA ALA A 879 11.15 -10.83 -11.39
C ALA A 879 10.45 -12.12 -11.84
N LYS A 880 9.50 -12.58 -11.04
CA LYS A 880 8.81 -13.85 -11.28
C LYS A 880 7.32 -13.62 -11.39
N THR A 881 6.77 -13.91 -12.57
CA THR A 881 5.32 -13.99 -12.74
C THR A 881 4.79 -15.23 -12.02
N VAL A 882 3.73 -15.00 -11.26
CA VAL A 882 2.93 -16.02 -10.60
C VAL A 882 1.48 -15.83 -10.99
N SER A 883 0.76 -16.94 -11.16
CA SER A 883 -0.67 -16.93 -11.44
C SER A 883 -1.45 -17.70 -10.38
N TYR A 884 -2.73 -17.33 -10.25
CA TYR A 884 -3.64 -17.89 -9.28
C TYR A 884 -5.07 -17.79 -9.78
N THR A 885 -5.92 -18.71 -9.36
CA THR A 885 -7.34 -18.74 -9.72
C THR A 885 -8.20 -18.39 -8.52
N ILE A 886 -9.07 -17.40 -8.70
CA ILE A 886 -10.16 -17.09 -7.78
C ILE A 886 -11.40 -17.83 -8.26
N ASN A 887 -12.06 -18.56 -7.37
CA ASN A 887 -13.36 -19.16 -7.64
C ASN A 887 -14.41 -18.50 -6.75
N VAL A 888 -15.53 -18.13 -7.35
CA VAL A 888 -16.72 -17.61 -6.69
C VAL A 888 -17.87 -18.56 -6.98
N GLU A 889 -18.42 -19.16 -5.95
CA GLU A 889 -19.57 -20.06 -6.02
C GLU A 889 -20.78 -19.44 -5.33
N LYS A 890 -21.95 -19.52 -5.98
CA LYS A 890 -23.26 -19.19 -5.39
C LYS A 890 -24.32 -20.09 -6.01
N ASP A 891 -25.20 -20.65 -5.17
CA ASP A 891 -26.30 -21.53 -5.59
C ASP A 891 -25.86 -22.72 -6.49
N GLY A 892 -24.65 -23.24 -6.25
CA GLY A 892 -24.07 -24.36 -7.01
C GLY A 892 -23.51 -23.98 -8.39
N ILE A 893 -23.45 -22.69 -8.73
CA ILE A 893 -22.79 -22.16 -9.92
C ILE A 893 -21.44 -21.58 -9.51
N THR A 894 -20.35 -22.09 -10.11
CA THR A 894 -19.00 -21.58 -9.90
C THR A 894 -18.54 -20.77 -11.11
N ASN A 895 -18.13 -19.54 -10.87
CA ASN A 895 -17.40 -18.71 -11.82
C ASN A 895 -15.95 -18.59 -11.36
N SER A 896 -15.01 -18.60 -12.29
CA SER A 896 -13.58 -18.57 -11.98
C SER A 896 -12.85 -17.58 -12.86
N ILE A 897 -11.81 -16.97 -12.31
CA ILE A 897 -10.87 -16.13 -13.05
C ILE A 897 -9.44 -16.46 -12.63
N THR A 898 -8.56 -16.64 -13.61
CA THR A 898 -7.11 -16.71 -13.34
C THR A 898 -6.56 -15.30 -13.44
N LEU A 899 -5.76 -14.91 -12.47
CA LEU A 899 -5.07 -13.63 -12.40
C LEU A 899 -3.58 -13.88 -12.18
N SER A 900 -2.78 -12.83 -12.32
CA SER A 900 -1.33 -12.91 -12.12
C SER A 900 -0.77 -11.68 -11.43
N SER A 901 0.37 -11.90 -10.78
CA SER A 901 1.18 -10.89 -10.13
C SER A 901 2.64 -11.12 -10.49
N VAL A 902 3.43 -10.05 -10.42
CA VAL A 902 4.89 -10.12 -10.50
C VAL A 902 5.45 -10.01 -9.09
N ILE A 903 6.16 -11.05 -8.66
CA ILE A 903 6.99 -11.01 -7.46
C ILE A 903 8.30 -10.35 -7.85
N GLN A 904 8.48 -9.10 -7.41
CA GLN A 904 9.66 -8.32 -7.74
C GLN A 904 10.89 -8.76 -6.95
N PHE A 905 12.04 -8.47 -7.54
CA PHE A 905 13.34 -8.57 -6.91
C PHE A 905 13.57 -7.36 -6.00
N THR A 906 14.01 -7.59 -4.76
CA THR A 906 14.66 -6.56 -3.95
C THR A 906 16.15 -6.69 -4.21
N PRO A 907 16.82 -5.71 -4.84
CA PRO A 907 18.28 -5.66 -4.79
C PRO A 907 18.67 -5.63 -3.32
N TYR A 908 19.46 -6.60 -2.90
CA TYR A 908 20.22 -6.46 -1.66
C TYR A 908 21.16 -5.27 -1.89
N LEU A 909 20.74 -4.10 -1.41
CA LEU A 909 21.58 -2.91 -1.29
C LEU A 909 22.61 -3.13 -0.19
#